data_AF-A0A665V927-F1
#
_entry.id   AF-A0A665V927-F1
#
_cell.length_a   1.000
_cell.length_b   1.000
_cell.length_c   1.000
_cell.angle_alpha   90.00
_cell.angle_beta   90.00
_cell.angle_gamma   90.00
#
_symmetry.space_group_name_H-M   'P 1'
#
loop_
_entity.id
_entity.type
_entity.pdbx_description
1 polymer ?
#
loop_
_entity_poly.entity_id
_entity_poly.type
_entity_poly.pdbx_seq_one_letter_code
_entity_poly.pdbx_strand_id
1 'polypeptide(L)'
;MSTTYMTLMRGQKEMDFCGPHVPSNLVLIGNHAFPLAMNSQGQVLMAASVYGRGRIVVLSHEGHFKMFPAMVENAVKWLRGDGSDDLPVGVHKNVTAVADSLRESSFRVDVVEGFSSKQTVGVYVTDAYSVSADPKELVAFLKAGGGMLIAGEAWSWAENHPEENALHHFGGNKVSGVAGIYFTEHPAEMERLSVSPQIPSSWMSVVIAKDFEDDLEFLLQGVPEFDICKEFVLSEVLVHGRLAFPIGTTEGGQVFLAGAYYGQGRVIVISHEGLLTQKKMAPFFRNAIEWLDEGRKGVIGFAPGLGDAFALSKESNKNCTTTHFRDDLSVFVCTAYSDKHKDEIQDFVAEGGGLLIGGHAWYWAQTHSGENPMTDFSGNKILNKMGLSLLRNIIPEGSFNAPVPSRPTKDTYHFCRLLHRFASHVNMGEQLTRHELKCLKKLGGHCSNFLRMNAHNSSSYEQVVSTLTDILKKSGMPQVCDSCPVKSAKDHLLLHVGTEMYKVCPNPDALLPFLIKDNPMLPTVNNSRIQINVNTKGGEEWISTGLYLSPGMKTYMSMPSQQLMFNFLQVQIGCHTDKLKNEELKRAPCVSERFPITAEMMLVRNLWGGLIYLVAPPKTQVQGVQVTVQVAVPAPYYKFGVTTAADWSVLRSAPAPWAELEFENIILTVPSDVIRTLDHPDELASRWNAIMRAIADLAAIPHKFPRKERFVCDVQISYGWMHAGYPIMAHKPAAVNLVRMDLETDDLWGPIHELGHNQQRGCWEFPPHTTEGTCNLWSVYVHETVLGINREKAHPNITAKNRNKRMKQFAKVGKKLSSWMMWMALETYLQLQEKFGWDAFKKVFAAYHEMSKFPGDNKGKMNLYAETFSKTVGMNLCGFFKAWSWPIEAATEEKLSDLPPWADHPMVQFD
;
A
#
# COMPACT_ATOMS: atom_id res chain seq x y z
N MET A 1 -19.67 -6.92 18.16
CA MET A 1 -20.85 -6.81 17.26
C MET A 1 -21.63 -8.12 17.16
N SER A 2 -21.07 -9.25 16.73
CA SER A 2 -21.83 -10.52 16.57
C SER A 2 -22.61 -10.95 17.82
N THR A 3 -21.98 -10.93 19.01
CA THR A 3 -22.67 -11.22 20.29
C THR A 3 -23.80 -10.24 20.58
N THR A 4 -23.60 -8.96 20.25
CA THR A 4 -24.61 -7.90 20.39
C THR A 4 -25.80 -8.16 19.47
N TYR A 5 -25.55 -8.47 18.20
CA TYR A 5 -26.56 -8.81 17.22
C TYR A 5 -27.42 -9.99 17.69
N MET A 6 -26.81 -11.10 18.13
CA MET A 6 -27.54 -12.25 18.68
C MET A 6 -28.37 -11.91 19.93
N THR A 7 -27.95 -10.91 20.71
CA THR A 7 -28.69 -10.45 21.89
C THR A 7 -29.93 -9.66 21.49
N LEU A 8 -29.78 -8.71 20.56
CA LEU A 8 -30.87 -7.87 20.06
C LEU A 8 -31.92 -8.70 19.28
N MET A 9 -31.45 -9.65 18.47
CA MET A 9 -32.30 -10.49 17.62
C MET A 9 -32.80 -11.76 18.31
N ARG A 10 -32.57 -11.91 19.63
CA ARG A 10 -32.93 -13.13 20.36
C ARG A 10 -34.44 -13.42 20.26
N GLY A 11 -34.77 -14.64 19.87
CA GLY A 11 -36.16 -15.10 19.76
C GLY A 11 -36.87 -14.65 18.48
N GLN A 12 -36.25 -13.80 17.66
CA GLN A 12 -36.77 -13.43 16.35
C GLN A 12 -36.38 -14.49 15.33
N LYS A 13 -37.38 -15.06 14.64
CA LYS A 13 -37.14 -15.98 13.50
C LYS A 13 -37.40 -15.29 12.16
N GLU A 14 -38.37 -14.38 12.16
CA GLU A 14 -38.84 -13.66 11.01
C GLU A 14 -39.31 -12.27 11.46
N MET A 15 -39.13 -11.27 10.61
CA MET A 15 -39.62 -9.91 10.82
C MET A 15 -40.41 -9.49 9.59
N ASP A 16 -41.71 -9.31 9.77
CA ASP A 16 -42.62 -8.93 8.69
C ASP A 16 -42.72 -7.40 8.59
N PHE A 17 -42.08 -6.82 7.57
CA PHE A 17 -42.21 -5.39 7.25
C PHE A 17 -43.33 -5.12 6.22
N CYS A 18 -44.07 -6.15 5.79
CA CYS A 18 -45.21 -5.98 4.88
C CYS A 18 -46.42 -5.45 5.69
N GLY A 19 -46.57 -4.14 5.75
CA GLY A 19 -47.64 -3.47 6.49
C GLY A 19 -47.96 -2.07 5.97
N PRO A 20 -48.79 -1.29 6.68
CA PRO A 20 -49.09 0.08 6.30
C PRO A 20 -47.94 1.06 6.56
N HIS A 21 -46.88 0.59 7.25
CA HIS A 21 -45.77 1.39 7.73
C HIS A 21 -44.59 1.28 6.75
N VAL A 22 -44.39 2.30 5.91
CA VAL A 22 -43.31 2.31 4.91
C VAL A 22 -41.99 2.78 5.56
N PRO A 23 -40.98 1.91 5.69
CA PRO A 23 -39.72 2.26 6.34
C PRO A 23 -38.86 3.22 5.50
N SER A 24 -38.03 4.02 6.16
CA SER A 24 -36.85 4.63 5.52
C SER A 24 -35.72 3.62 5.32
N ASN A 25 -34.88 3.84 4.30
CA ASN A 25 -33.58 3.19 4.24
C ASN A 25 -32.61 3.87 5.23
N LEU A 26 -31.91 3.09 6.04
CA LEU A 26 -30.88 3.61 6.94
C LEU A 26 -29.50 3.53 6.28
N VAL A 27 -28.72 4.60 6.41
CA VAL A 27 -27.31 4.64 5.99
C VAL A 27 -26.42 4.50 7.21
N LEU A 28 -25.52 3.52 7.14
CA LEU A 28 -24.54 3.23 8.19
C LEU A 28 -23.15 3.64 7.72
N ILE A 29 -22.54 4.59 8.43
CA ILE A 29 -21.14 5.00 8.20
C ILE A 29 -20.27 4.89 9.45
N GLY A 30 -20.88 4.76 10.63
CA GLY A 30 -20.13 4.68 11.89
C GLY A 30 -19.37 3.35 12.02
N ASN A 31 -18.17 3.40 12.57
CA ASN A 31 -17.37 2.19 12.84
C ASN A 31 -18.05 1.19 13.77
N HIS A 32 -18.98 1.64 14.62
CA HIS A 32 -19.73 0.78 15.53
C HIS A 32 -21.16 0.50 15.06
N ALA A 33 -21.59 1.11 13.95
CA ALA A 33 -22.92 0.91 13.40
C ALA A 33 -22.98 -0.41 12.63
N PHE A 34 -24.01 -1.22 12.88
CA PHE A 34 -24.25 -2.46 12.16
C PHE A 34 -25.76 -2.70 11.95
N PRO A 35 -26.16 -3.37 10.86
CA PRO A 35 -27.56 -3.64 10.57
C PRO A 35 -28.10 -4.74 11.49
N LEU A 36 -29.33 -4.56 11.96
CA LEU A 36 -30.14 -5.59 12.61
C LEU A 36 -31.07 -6.28 11.62
N ALA A 37 -31.63 -5.51 10.68
CA ALA A 37 -32.48 -5.99 9.60
C ALA A 37 -32.08 -5.32 8.28
N MET A 38 -31.93 -6.12 7.22
CA MET A 38 -31.59 -5.67 5.87
C MET A 38 -32.42 -6.47 4.86
N ASN A 39 -33.02 -5.79 3.89
CA ASN A 39 -33.81 -6.44 2.85
C ASN A 39 -32.95 -6.96 1.68
N SER A 40 -33.57 -7.65 0.72
CA SER A 40 -32.89 -8.25 -0.43
C SER A 40 -32.22 -7.23 -1.34
N GLN A 41 -32.65 -5.96 -1.31
CA GLN A 41 -32.02 -4.85 -2.02
C GLN A 41 -30.80 -4.26 -1.28
N GLY A 42 -30.43 -4.81 -0.12
CA GLY A 42 -29.35 -4.28 0.70
C GLY A 42 -29.71 -3.00 1.47
N GLN A 43 -30.99 -2.64 1.57
CA GLN A 43 -31.47 -1.50 2.34
C GLN A 43 -31.60 -1.90 3.81
N VAL A 44 -31.16 -1.02 4.71
CA VAL A 44 -31.14 -1.30 6.15
C VAL A 44 -32.41 -0.74 6.78
N LEU A 45 -33.15 -1.57 7.52
CA LEU A 45 -34.43 -1.20 8.15
C LEU A 45 -34.29 -0.96 9.65
N MET A 46 -33.29 -1.58 10.27
CA MET A 46 -33.00 -1.43 11.69
C MET A 46 -31.50 -1.52 11.89
N ALA A 47 -30.97 -0.72 12.81
CA ALA A 47 -29.54 -0.68 13.09
C ALA A 47 -29.26 -0.43 14.57
N ALA A 48 -28.07 -0.82 15.00
CA ALA A 48 -27.56 -0.52 16.33
C ALA A 48 -26.14 0.03 16.24
N SER A 49 -25.76 0.86 17.22
CA SER A 49 -24.42 1.44 17.32
C SER A 49 -24.07 1.81 18.76
N VAL A 50 -22.85 2.29 18.94
CA VAL A 50 -22.30 2.78 20.20
C VAL A 50 -21.69 4.16 19.95
N TYR A 51 -21.89 5.08 20.89
CA TYR A 51 -21.24 6.39 20.88
C TYR A 51 -20.82 6.77 22.31
N GLY A 52 -19.55 7.17 22.48
CA GLY A 52 -18.95 7.28 23.82
C GLY A 52 -19.09 5.97 24.59
N ARG A 53 -19.77 6.02 25.75
CA ARG A 53 -20.10 4.82 26.53
C ARG A 53 -21.54 4.31 26.31
N GLY A 54 -22.38 5.07 25.62
CA GLY A 54 -23.79 4.76 25.44
C GLY A 54 -24.06 3.92 24.21
N ARG A 55 -25.31 3.45 24.13
CA ARG A 55 -25.78 2.50 23.13
C ARG A 55 -27.01 3.08 22.45
N ILE A 56 -27.16 2.82 21.16
CA ILE A 56 -28.31 3.30 20.40
C ILE A 56 -28.86 2.21 19.48
N VAL A 57 -30.19 2.13 19.40
CA VAL A 57 -30.94 1.33 18.43
C VAL A 57 -31.86 2.25 17.65
N VAL A 58 -31.89 2.07 16.32
CA VAL A 58 -32.65 2.90 15.38
C VAL A 58 -33.56 2.01 14.54
N LEU A 59 -34.85 2.33 14.51
CA LEU A 59 -35.86 1.67 13.68
C LEU A 59 -36.37 2.62 12.61
N SER A 60 -36.52 2.15 11.38
CA SER A 60 -36.84 3.01 10.24
C SER A 60 -38.31 3.47 10.10
N HIS A 61 -39.14 3.27 11.13
CA HIS A 61 -40.49 3.81 11.27
C HIS A 61 -40.98 3.61 12.72
N GLU A 62 -41.69 4.56 13.33
CA GLU A 62 -42.25 4.43 14.68
C GLU A 62 -43.31 3.31 14.82
N GLY A 63 -44.02 2.96 13.74
CA GLY A 63 -44.92 1.80 13.70
C GLY A 63 -44.23 0.48 14.10
N HIS A 64 -42.92 0.37 13.85
CA HIS A 64 -42.13 -0.82 14.18
C HIS A 64 -42.06 -1.12 15.68
N PHE A 65 -42.30 -0.13 16.55
CA PHE A 65 -42.39 -0.38 17.97
C PHE A 65 -43.50 -1.38 18.32
N LYS A 66 -44.66 -1.25 17.67
CA LYS A 66 -45.81 -2.13 17.89
C LYS A 66 -45.69 -3.44 17.12
N MET A 67 -45.06 -3.41 15.95
CA MET A 67 -44.90 -4.61 15.11
C MET A 67 -43.90 -5.61 15.71
N PHE A 68 -42.87 -5.12 16.43
CA PHE A 68 -41.78 -5.97 16.91
C PHE A 68 -41.52 -5.82 18.43
N PRO A 69 -42.52 -6.07 19.31
CA PRO A 69 -42.42 -5.78 20.74
C PRO A 69 -41.29 -6.58 21.43
N ALA A 70 -41.08 -7.83 21.04
CA ALA A 70 -39.99 -8.65 21.59
C ALA A 70 -38.60 -8.14 21.18
N MET A 71 -38.45 -7.55 19.99
CA MET A 71 -37.21 -6.90 19.59
C MET A 71 -36.99 -5.61 20.39
N VAL A 72 -38.05 -4.82 20.59
CA VAL A 72 -38.03 -3.60 21.43
C VAL A 72 -37.61 -3.93 22.86
N GLU A 73 -38.15 -4.99 23.45
CA GLU A 73 -37.74 -5.48 24.77
C GLU A 73 -36.24 -5.83 24.80
N ASN A 74 -35.75 -6.61 23.83
CA ASN A 74 -34.33 -6.94 23.75
C ASN A 74 -33.45 -5.69 23.58
N ALA A 75 -33.90 -4.73 22.78
CA ALA A 75 -33.23 -3.44 22.58
C ALA A 75 -33.12 -2.69 23.90
N VAL A 76 -34.22 -2.50 24.64
CA VAL A 76 -34.21 -1.79 25.93
C VAL A 76 -33.29 -2.48 26.94
N LYS A 77 -33.29 -3.82 27.02
CA LYS A 77 -32.34 -4.57 27.86
C LYS A 77 -30.89 -4.30 27.48
N TRP A 78 -30.57 -4.32 26.20
CA TRP A 78 -29.21 -4.07 25.74
C TRP A 78 -28.78 -2.60 25.95
N LEU A 79 -29.71 -1.67 25.76
CA LEU A 79 -29.48 -0.22 25.87
C LEU A 79 -29.14 0.22 27.29
N ARG A 80 -29.58 -0.52 28.32
CA ARG A 80 -29.26 -0.24 29.73
C ARG A 80 -27.78 -0.30 30.06
N GLY A 81 -26.98 -1.06 29.32
CA GLY A 81 -25.56 -1.20 29.62
C GLY A 81 -25.28 -1.79 31.01
N ASP A 82 -24.05 -1.63 31.49
CA ASP A 82 -23.54 -2.39 32.64
C ASP A 82 -23.74 -1.64 33.98
N GLY A 83 -24.74 -0.75 34.07
CA GLY A 83 -24.94 0.11 35.24
C GLY A 83 -26.26 0.87 35.34
N SER A 84 -27.28 0.52 34.55
CA SER A 84 -28.59 1.19 34.60
C SER A 84 -29.80 0.24 34.81
N ASP A 85 -29.55 -0.98 35.30
CA ASP A 85 -30.61 -1.99 35.48
C ASP A 85 -31.77 -1.52 36.38
N ASP A 86 -31.47 -0.65 37.35
CA ASP A 86 -32.43 -0.07 38.31
C ASP A 86 -33.03 1.27 37.86
N LEU A 87 -32.52 1.88 36.76
CA LEU A 87 -33.01 3.16 36.28
C LEU A 87 -34.29 3.01 35.43
N PRO A 88 -35.24 3.96 35.53
CA PRO A 88 -36.43 3.96 34.70
C PRO A 88 -36.09 4.17 33.22
N VAL A 89 -36.97 3.63 32.37
CA VAL A 89 -37.02 3.92 30.94
C VAL A 89 -37.91 5.15 30.74
N GLY A 90 -37.33 6.24 30.26
CA GLY A 90 -38.08 7.42 29.86
C GLY A 90 -38.70 7.19 28.48
N VAL A 91 -40.02 7.26 28.37
CA VAL A 91 -40.74 7.09 27.10
C VAL A 91 -41.40 8.41 26.73
N HIS A 92 -41.07 8.95 25.56
CA HIS A 92 -41.68 10.17 25.07
C HIS A 92 -43.19 9.98 24.83
N LYS A 93 -44.01 10.98 25.18
CA LYS A 93 -45.48 10.91 25.12
C LYS A 93 -46.03 10.50 23.74
N ASN A 94 -45.36 10.87 22.65
CA ASN A 94 -45.80 10.54 21.29
C ASN A 94 -45.69 9.04 20.97
N VAL A 95 -44.87 8.30 21.74
CA VAL A 95 -44.70 6.85 21.63
C VAL A 95 -45.18 6.13 22.89
N THR A 96 -46.18 6.67 23.60
CA THR A 96 -46.72 6.11 24.86
C THR A 96 -47.16 4.65 24.73
N ALA A 97 -47.59 4.21 23.54
CA ALA A 97 -47.96 2.80 23.32
C ALA A 97 -46.81 1.81 23.61
N VAL A 98 -45.55 2.25 23.54
CA VAL A 98 -44.38 1.46 23.92
C VAL A 98 -44.28 1.30 25.43
N ALA A 99 -44.72 2.30 26.19
CA ALA A 99 -44.64 2.28 27.65
C ALA A 99 -45.46 1.14 28.26
N ASP A 100 -46.64 0.87 27.71
CA ASP A 100 -47.52 -0.19 28.22
C ASP A 100 -46.90 -1.58 27.98
N SER A 101 -46.37 -1.84 26.77
CA SER A 101 -45.67 -3.09 26.45
C SER A 101 -44.41 -3.30 27.31
N LEU A 102 -43.66 -2.23 27.61
CA LEU A 102 -42.48 -2.32 28.49
C LEU A 102 -42.87 -2.55 29.96
N ARG A 103 -43.97 -1.97 30.44
CA ARG A 103 -44.49 -2.23 31.81
C ARG A 103 -44.91 -3.69 31.98
N GLU A 104 -45.56 -4.27 30.97
CA GLU A 104 -45.90 -5.70 30.94
C GLU A 104 -44.63 -6.59 31.01
N SER A 105 -43.53 -6.11 30.43
CA SER A 105 -42.21 -6.74 30.49
C SER A 105 -41.42 -6.42 31.78
N SER A 106 -42.09 -5.91 32.81
CA SER A 106 -41.53 -5.58 34.13
C SER A 106 -40.48 -4.46 34.16
N PHE A 107 -40.46 -3.56 33.17
CA PHE A 107 -39.64 -2.36 33.22
C PHE A 107 -40.33 -1.25 34.04
N ARG A 108 -39.53 -0.49 34.79
CA ARG A 108 -39.98 0.79 35.36
C ARG A 108 -39.99 1.83 34.24
N VAL A 109 -41.17 2.39 33.93
CA VAL A 109 -41.37 3.29 32.79
C VAL A 109 -41.99 4.61 33.22
N ASP A 110 -41.29 5.70 32.91
CA ASP A 110 -41.74 7.07 33.11
C ASP A 110 -42.13 7.68 31.76
N VAL A 111 -43.40 8.06 31.58
CA VAL A 111 -43.85 8.75 30.36
C VAL A 111 -43.59 10.24 30.53
N VAL A 112 -42.87 10.83 29.59
CA VAL A 112 -42.35 12.21 29.69
C VAL A 112 -42.71 13.05 28.47
N GLU A 113 -42.83 14.36 28.68
CA GLU A 113 -43.11 15.35 27.63
C GLU A 113 -41.93 15.61 26.70
N GLY A 114 -40.71 15.29 27.14
CA GLY A 114 -39.44 15.57 26.47
C GLY A 114 -38.28 15.07 27.33
N PHE A 115 -37.09 14.97 26.74
CA PHE A 115 -35.90 14.60 27.48
C PHE A 115 -35.47 15.75 28.40
N SER A 116 -34.96 15.42 29.59
CA SER A 116 -34.31 16.40 30.45
C SER A 116 -33.13 15.76 31.16
N SER A 117 -31.97 16.40 31.07
CA SER A 117 -30.77 16.02 31.83
C SER A 117 -30.95 15.96 33.35
N LYS A 118 -32.03 16.56 33.90
CA LYS A 118 -32.39 16.49 35.32
C LYS A 118 -33.15 15.21 35.70
N GLN A 119 -33.73 14.51 34.73
CA GLN A 119 -34.43 13.25 34.96
C GLN A 119 -33.43 12.09 35.04
N THR A 120 -33.61 11.19 36.01
CA THR A 120 -32.73 10.04 36.20
C THR A 120 -33.23 8.84 35.40
N VAL A 121 -33.06 8.86 34.07
CA VAL A 121 -33.41 7.74 33.18
C VAL A 121 -32.17 7.03 32.67
N GLY A 122 -32.24 5.69 32.55
CA GLY A 122 -31.15 4.88 31.99
C GLY A 122 -31.27 4.69 30.47
N VAL A 123 -32.51 4.64 29.98
CA VAL A 123 -32.85 4.51 28.56
C VAL A 123 -33.92 5.53 28.20
N TYR A 124 -33.77 6.20 27.05
CA TYR A 124 -34.77 7.10 26.49
C TYR A 124 -35.32 6.55 25.17
N VAL A 125 -36.65 6.41 25.09
CA VAL A 125 -37.39 5.90 23.93
C VAL A 125 -38.20 7.03 23.33
N THR A 126 -37.99 7.31 22.04
CA THR A 126 -38.63 8.43 21.34
C THR A 126 -38.87 8.13 19.87
N ASP A 127 -39.81 8.84 19.25
CA ASP A 127 -39.83 8.97 17.80
C ASP A 127 -38.70 9.93 17.32
N ALA A 128 -38.37 9.84 16.03
CA ALA A 128 -37.31 10.62 15.39
C ALA A 128 -37.66 12.11 15.19
N TYR A 129 -38.92 12.51 15.36
CA TYR A 129 -39.38 13.90 15.18
C TYR A 129 -39.20 14.73 16.45
N SER A 130 -39.37 14.08 17.61
CA SER A 130 -39.38 14.69 18.94
C SER A 130 -37.98 14.88 19.54
N VAL A 131 -36.93 14.53 18.80
CA VAL A 131 -35.52 14.63 19.23
C VAL A 131 -34.97 16.04 19.05
N SER A 132 -35.63 16.86 18.24
CA SER A 132 -35.14 18.16 17.75
C SER A 132 -35.11 19.27 18.81
N ALA A 133 -35.85 19.12 19.92
CA ALA A 133 -35.89 20.12 21.00
C ALA A 133 -34.55 20.23 21.74
N ASP A 134 -33.88 19.10 22.03
CA ASP A 134 -32.68 19.07 22.90
C ASP A 134 -31.56 18.12 22.38
N PRO A 135 -31.13 18.22 21.10
CA PRO A 135 -30.20 17.25 20.51
C PRO A 135 -28.84 17.21 21.23
N LYS A 136 -28.34 18.34 21.72
CA LYS A 136 -27.06 18.40 22.45
C LYS A 136 -27.12 17.67 23.80
N GLU A 137 -28.21 17.81 24.54
CA GLU A 137 -28.38 17.09 25.81
C GLU A 137 -28.50 15.59 25.59
N LEU A 138 -29.19 15.16 24.53
CA LEU A 138 -29.33 13.76 24.16
C LEU A 138 -28.01 13.14 23.70
N VAL A 139 -27.22 13.86 22.90
CA VAL A 139 -25.87 13.42 22.51
C VAL A 139 -24.96 13.32 23.74
N ALA A 140 -25.02 14.28 24.67
CA ALA A 140 -24.26 14.22 25.92
C ALA A 140 -24.70 13.04 26.80
N PHE A 141 -26.00 12.77 26.89
CA PHE A 141 -26.57 11.60 27.58
C PHE A 141 -26.06 10.29 26.99
N LEU A 142 -26.13 10.14 25.66
CA LEU A 142 -25.60 8.98 24.95
C LEU A 142 -24.10 8.84 25.21
N LYS A 143 -23.31 9.90 25.01
CA LYS A 143 -21.85 9.89 25.24
C LYS A 143 -21.49 9.46 26.67
N ALA A 144 -22.29 9.89 27.65
CA ALA A 144 -22.08 9.58 29.07
C ALA A 144 -22.42 8.14 29.48
N GLY A 145 -23.12 7.37 28.64
CA GLY A 145 -23.50 5.98 28.93
C GLY A 145 -25.00 5.69 28.82
N GLY A 146 -25.81 6.69 28.48
CA GLY A 146 -27.26 6.54 28.30
C GLY A 146 -27.61 5.63 27.11
N GLY A 147 -28.75 4.96 27.22
CA GLY A 147 -29.32 4.16 26.14
C GLY A 147 -30.37 4.93 25.34
N MET A 148 -30.33 4.87 24.01
CA MET A 148 -31.35 5.48 23.15
C MET A 148 -32.03 4.48 22.21
N LEU A 149 -33.36 4.55 22.16
CA LEU A 149 -34.16 3.84 21.17
C LEU A 149 -34.97 4.87 20.37
N ILE A 150 -34.63 5.02 19.09
CA ILE A 150 -35.24 6.02 18.20
C ILE A 150 -35.96 5.30 17.07
N ALA A 151 -37.16 5.75 16.70
CA ALA A 151 -37.85 5.25 15.51
C ALA A 151 -38.53 6.35 14.70
N GLY A 152 -38.53 6.23 13.38
CA GLY A 152 -39.26 7.14 12.50
C GLY A 152 -38.75 7.09 11.07
N GLU A 153 -39.28 7.96 10.21
CA GLU A 153 -38.98 7.95 8.78
C GLU A 153 -38.67 9.35 8.24
N ALA A 154 -37.53 9.48 7.55
CA ALA A 154 -37.11 10.75 6.98
C ALA A 154 -37.73 11.02 5.60
N TRP A 155 -38.14 9.98 4.85
CA TRP A 155 -38.73 10.17 3.51
C TRP A 155 -40.01 11.01 3.55
N SER A 156 -40.93 10.76 4.50
CA SER A 156 -42.16 11.55 4.62
C SER A 156 -41.90 12.97 5.13
N TRP A 157 -40.86 13.14 5.95
CA TRP A 157 -40.40 14.48 6.35
C TRP A 157 -39.86 15.26 5.16
N ALA A 158 -39.05 14.62 4.31
CA ALA A 158 -38.42 15.24 3.14
C ALA A 158 -39.45 15.67 2.08
N GLU A 159 -40.57 14.96 1.93
CA GLU A 159 -41.68 15.40 1.06
C GLU A 159 -42.23 16.78 1.44
N ASN A 160 -42.18 17.14 2.73
CA ASN A 160 -42.60 18.44 3.23
C ASN A 160 -41.46 19.49 3.27
N HIS A 161 -40.21 19.07 3.02
CA HIS A 161 -39.01 19.92 3.07
C HIS A 161 -38.08 19.61 1.88
N PRO A 162 -38.55 19.78 0.62
CA PRO A 162 -37.84 19.28 -0.56
C PRO A 162 -36.50 19.97 -0.85
N GLU A 163 -36.26 21.15 -0.28
CA GLU A 163 -35.00 21.90 -0.41
C GLU A 163 -34.03 21.66 0.76
N GLU A 164 -34.41 20.87 1.77
CA GLU A 164 -33.59 20.61 2.95
C GLU A 164 -32.93 19.23 2.90
N ASN A 165 -31.63 19.19 3.18
CA ASN A 165 -30.88 17.94 3.27
C ASN A 165 -31.28 17.15 4.54
N ALA A 166 -32.02 16.05 4.36
CA ALA A 166 -32.51 15.21 5.44
C ALA A 166 -31.38 14.69 6.37
N LEU A 167 -30.16 14.46 5.84
CA LEU A 167 -29.03 14.01 6.66
C LEU A 167 -28.66 15.00 7.78
N HIS A 168 -28.90 16.30 7.57
CA HIS A 168 -28.59 17.36 8.55
C HIS A 168 -29.82 17.89 9.28
N HIS A 169 -30.92 18.07 8.56
CA HIS A 169 -32.07 18.81 9.05
C HIS A 169 -33.11 17.93 9.75
N PHE A 170 -33.18 16.64 9.40
CA PHE A 170 -34.10 15.71 10.06
C PHE A 170 -33.72 15.51 11.54
N GLY A 171 -34.70 15.69 12.43
CA GLY A 171 -34.48 15.68 13.88
C GLY A 171 -33.78 14.42 14.40
N GLY A 172 -34.17 13.25 13.89
CA GLY A 172 -33.60 11.97 14.31
C GLY A 172 -32.11 11.88 13.99
N ASN A 173 -31.71 12.41 12.83
CA ASN A 173 -30.31 12.41 12.40
C ASN A 173 -29.43 13.24 13.31
N LYS A 174 -29.94 14.31 13.96
CA LYS A 174 -29.18 15.15 14.89
C LYS A 174 -28.61 14.38 16.10
N VAL A 175 -29.18 13.23 16.43
CA VAL A 175 -28.71 12.36 17.50
C VAL A 175 -28.21 11.02 16.98
N SER A 176 -28.94 10.34 16.09
CA SER A 176 -28.48 9.04 15.56
C SER A 176 -27.22 9.16 14.70
N GLY A 177 -27.04 10.31 14.04
CA GLY A 177 -25.91 10.58 13.16
C GLY A 177 -24.57 10.53 13.89
N VAL A 178 -24.47 10.97 15.15
CA VAL A 178 -23.20 10.93 15.92
C VAL A 178 -22.70 9.50 16.13
N ALA A 179 -23.63 8.54 16.17
CA ALA A 179 -23.34 7.11 16.24
C ALA A 179 -23.23 6.45 14.84
N GLY A 180 -23.30 7.25 13.78
CA GLY A 180 -23.12 6.86 12.39
C GLY A 180 -24.31 6.13 11.76
N ILE A 181 -25.53 6.38 12.26
CA ILE A 181 -26.79 5.86 11.68
C ILE A 181 -27.63 7.03 11.20
N TYR A 182 -28.00 7.03 9.92
CA TYR A 182 -28.79 8.10 9.31
C TYR A 182 -30.08 7.56 8.71
N PHE A 183 -31.18 8.23 8.97
CA PHE A 183 -32.41 8.13 8.19
C PHE A 183 -32.24 8.89 6.88
N THR A 184 -32.62 8.29 5.75
CA THR A 184 -32.58 8.97 4.45
C THR A 184 -33.98 9.30 3.93
N GLU A 185 -34.04 10.21 2.97
CA GLU A 185 -35.24 10.57 2.23
C GLU A 185 -35.76 9.45 1.29
N HIS A 186 -35.12 8.28 1.30
CA HIS A 186 -35.48 7.17 0.42
C HIS A 186 -36.30 6.11 1.17
N PRO A 187 -37.54 5.82 0.73
CA PRO A 187 -38.30 4.70 1.26
C PRO A 187 -37.60 3.38 0.91
N ALA A 188 -37.64 2.42 1.83
CA ALA A 188 -37.12 1.08 1.61
C ALA A 188 -38.23 0.12 1.13
N GLU A 189 -37.85 -0.86 0.32
CA GLU A 189 -38.76 -1.92 -0.11
C GLU A 189 -39.19 -2.77 1.08
N MET A 190 -40.51 -2.96 1.20
CA MET A 190 -41.13 -3.78 2.24
C MET A 190 -40.96 -5.26 1.91
N GLU A 191 -40.42 -6.02 2.84
CA GLU A 191 -40.15 -7.45 2.69
C GLU A 191 -40.33 -8.17 4.02
N ARG A 192 -40.69 -9.45 3.96
CA ARG A 192 -40.66 -10.35 5.11
C ARG A 192 -39.29 -10.98 5.24
N LEU A 193 -38.57 -10.64 6.31
CA LEU A 193 -37.15 -10.98 6.47
C LEU A 193 -36.95 -12.16 7.40
N SER A 194 -36.21 -13.17 6.95
CA SER A 194 -35.71 -14.23 7.84
C SER A 194 -34.53 -13.73 8.69
N VAL A 195 -34.52 -14.04 9.98
CA VAL A 195 -33.46 -13.62 10.90
C VAL A 195 -32.35 -14.67 10.94
N SER A 196 -31.17 -14.30 10.45
CA SER A 196 -29.94 -15.10 10.49
C SER A 196 -29.26 -15.01 11.86
N PRO A 197 -28.43 -15.97 12.27
CA PRO A 197 -27.53 -15.80 13.43
C PRO A 197 -26.37 -14.83 13.17
N GLN A 198 -26.13 -14.44 11.91
CA GLN A 198 -25.06 -13.53 11.50
C GLN A 198 -25.63 -12.16 11.15
N ILE A 199 -24.82 -11.12 11.36
CA ILE A 199 -25.16 -9.75 10.93
C ILE A 199 -25.45 -9.77 9.42
N PRO A 200 -26.59 -9.23 8.95
CA PRO A 200 -26.94 -9.24 7.53
C PRO A 200 -25.89 -8.55 6.67
N SER A 201 -25.52 -9.18 5.56
CA SER A 201 -24.58 -8.65 4.59
C SER A 201 -25.05 -8.82 3.16
N SER A 202 -24.86 -7.80 2.33
CA SER A 202 -25.21 -7.81 0.90
C SER A 202 -24.30 -6.89 0.11
N TRP A 203 -23.86 -7.34 -1.06
CA TRP A 203 -23.12 -6.51 -2.00
C TRP A 203 -23.92 -5.30 -2.50
N MET A 204 -25.26 -5.39 -2.46
CA MET A 204 -26.17 -4.29 -2.82
C MET A 204 -26.13 -3.14 -1.80
N SER A 205 -25.64 -3.40 -0.58
CA SER A 205 -25.47 -2.37 0.45
C SER A 205 -24.23 -1.47 0.23
N VAL A 206 -23.31 -1.86 -0.67
CA VAL A 206 -22.04 -1.16 -0.93
C VAL A 206 -22.23 -0.02 -1.93
N VAL A 207 -23.19 0.86 -1.67
CA VAL A 207 -23.54 1.99 -2.55
C VAL A 207 -23.26 3.33 -1.90
N ILE A 208 -23.05 4.36 -2.72
CA ILE A 208 -23.04 5.75 -2.27
C ILE A 208 -24.42 6.10 -1.69
N ALA A 209 -24.44 6.97 -0.68
CA ALA A 209 -25.68 7.33 0.02
C ALA A 209 -26.25 8.69 -0.40
N LYS A 210 -25.49 9.48 -1.17
CA LYS A 210 -25.86 10.81 -1.69
C LYS A 210 -25.16 11.04 -3.04
N ASP A 211 -25.66 11.95 -3.88
CA ASP A 211 -25.02 12.39 -5.13
C ASP A 211 -23.99 13.53 -4.96
N PHE A 212 -24.09 14.32 -3.89
CA PHE A 212 -23.20 15.43 -3.53
C PHE A 212 -23.14 16.57 -4.55
N GLU A 213 -24.19 16.73 -5.38
CA GLU A 213 -24.22 17.78 -6.41
C GLU A 213 -24.15 19.19 -5.78
N ASP A 214 -25.05 19.48 -4.83
CA ASP A 214 -25.09 20.77 -4.13
C ASP A 214 -23.80 21.06 -3.36
N ASP A 215 -23.17 20.02 -2.81
CA ASP A 215 -21.90 20.14 -2.09
C ASP A 215 -20.78 20.58 -3.02
N LEU A 216 -20.70 19.96 -4.20
CA LEU A 216 -19.71 20.31 -5.20
C LEU A 216 -19.98 21.68 -5.81
N GLU A 217 -21.24 22.04 -6.04
CA GLU A 217 -21.60 23.38 -6.50
C GLU A 217 -21.16 24.46 -5.50
N PHE A 218 -21.41 24.24 -4.21
CA PHE A 218 -20.97 25.14 -3.14
C PHE A 218 -19.44 25.23 -3.08
N LEU A 219 -18.76 24.08 -3.02
CA LEU A 219 -17.30 24.03 -2.83
C LEU A 219 -16.53 24.59 -4.03
N LEU A 220 -17.04 24.40 -5.25
CA LEU A 220 -16.36 24.77 -6.49
C LEU A 220 -16.80 26.12 -7.06
N GLN A 221 -17.64 26.87 -6.33
CA GLN A 221 -18.06 28.20 -6.75
C GLN A 221 -16.84 29.11 -7.01
N GLY A 222 -16.68 29.55 -8.26
CA GLY A 222 -15.54 30.40 -8.67
C GLY A 222 -14.20 29.65 -8.80
N VAL A 223 -14.20 28.32 -8.84
CA VAL A 223 -13.00 27.46 -8.97
C VAL A 223 -13.07 26.69 -10.30
N PRO A 224 -12.50 27.21 -11.40
CA PRO A 224 -12.55 26.52 -12.69
C PRO A 224 -11.54 25.37 -12.80
N GLU A 225 -10.39 25.49 -12.13
CA GLU A 225 -9.30 24.51 -12.16
C GLU A 225 -8.50 24.55 -10.85
N PHE A 226 -7.79 23.46 -10.59
CA PHE A 226 -6.83 23.30 -9.52
C PHE A 226 -5.42 23.24 -10.12
N ASP A 227 -4.64 24.32 -9.96
CA ASP A 227 -3.27 24.42 -10.45
C ASP A 227 -2.27 23.99 -9.36
N ILE A 228 -1.78 22.76 -9.46
CA ILE A 228 -0.82 22.18 -8.52
C ILE A 228 0.60 22.54 -8.96
N CYS A 229 1.23 23.43 -8.20
CA CYS A 229 2.61 23.88 -8.41
C CYS A 229 3.61 22.71 -8.48
N LYS A 230 4.65 22.87 -9.32
CA LYS A 230 5.77 21.92 -9.50
C LYS A 230 6.53 21.54 -8.23
N GLU A 231 6.41 22.34 -7.18
CA GLU A 231 7.08 22.10 -5.90
C GLU A 231 6.36 21.05 -5.03
N PHE A 232 5.12 20.67 -5.36
CA PHE A 232 4.32 19.77 -4.54
C PHE A 232 3.99 18.47 -5.26
N VAL A 233 4.36 17.35 -4.65
CA VAL A 233 3.91 16.02 -5.05
C VAL A 233 2.82 15.59 -4.08
N LEU A 234 1.63 15.29 -4.58
CA LEU A 234 0.48 14.98 -3.74
C LEU A 234 0.35 13.48 -3.49
N SER A 235 -0.40 13.12 -2.45
CA SER A 235 -0.88 11.74 -2.26
C SER A 235 -2.23 11.52 -2.97
N GLU A 236 -2.51 10.30 -3.40
CA GLU A 236 -3.87 9.95 -3.80
C GLU A 236 -4.76 9.75 -2.56
N VAL A 237 -6.02 10.18 -2.63
CA VAL A 237 -7.04 9.95 -1.61
C VAL A 237 -7.92 8.77 -2.02
N LEU A 238 -8.05 7.78 -1.14
CA LEU A 238 -9.07 6.74 -1.23
C LEU A 238 -10.36 7.25 -0.59
N VAL A 239 -11.37 7.50 -1.42
CA VAL A 239 -12.73 7.86 -0.99
C VAL A 239 -13.56 6.58 -0.87
N HIS A 240 -13.67 6.05 0.34
CA HIS A 240 -14.29 4.75 0.62
C HIS A 240 -15.55 4.82 1.51
N GLY A 241 -15.88 5.98 2.07
CA GLY A 241 -17.11 6.20 2.82
C GLY A 241 -18.33 6.27 1.92
N ARG A 242 -19.51 5.92 2.46
CA ARG A 242 -20.79 6.07 1.74
C ARG A 242 -21.27 7.52 1.70
N LEU A 243 -20.82 8.33 2.66
CA LEU A 243 -21.06 9.78 2.77
C LEU A 243 -19.79 10.60 2.47
N ALA A 244 -18.83 10.01 1.76
CA ALA A 244 -17.60 10.67 1.30
C ALA A 244 -17.64 10.85 -0.21
N PHE A 245 -16.98 11.88 -0.73
CA PHE A 245 -17.02 12.23 -2.15
C PHE A 245 -15.71 12.89 -2.63
N PRO A 246 -15.30 12.64 -3.88
CA PRO A 246 -14.16 13.33 -4.48
C PRO A 246 -14.52 14.78 -4.83
N ILE A 247 -13.61 15.71 -4.55
CA ILE A 247 -13.75 17.15 -4.88
C ILE A 247 -12.82 17.53 -6.04
N GLY A 248 -11.56 17.06 -5.98
CA GLY A 248 -10.53 17.36 -6.97
C GLY A 248 -9.90 16.08 -7.49
N THR A 249 -9.94 15.89 -8.81
CA THR A 249 -9.47 14.67 -9.47
C THR A 249 -8.60 14.97 -10.69
N THR A 250 -7.61 14.13 -10.95
CA THR A 250 -6.87 14.15 -12.22
C THR A 250 -7.73 13.63 -13.38
N GLU A 251 -7.32 13.84 -14.63
CA GLU A 251 -7.98 13.25 -15.81
C GLU A 251 -8.01 11.70 -15.75
N GLY A 252 -7.03 11.09 -15.07
CA GLY A 252 -6.96 9.66 -14.78
C GLY A 252 -7.85 9.21 -13.60
N GLY A 253 -8.65 10.13 -13.04
CA GLY A 253 -9.57 9.87 -11.93
C GLY A 253 -8.90 9.72 -10.57
N GLN A 254 -7.62 10.09 -10.40
CA GLN A 254 -6.94 10.10 -9.10
C GLN A 254 -7.41 11.27 -8.25
N VAL A 255 -7.90 10.99 -7.05
CA VAL A 255 -8.46 12.00 -6.16
C VAL A 255 -7.33 12.62 -5.34
N PHE A 256 -7.27 13.95 -5.28
CA PHE A 256 -6.30 14.70 -4.45
C PHE A 256 -6.97 15.66 -3.46
N LEU A 257 -8.26 15.93 -3.61
CA LEU A 257 -9.14 16.62 -2.65
C LEU A 257 -10.42 15.81 -2.48
N ALA A 258 -10.87 15.62 -1.25
CA ALA A 258 -12.12 14.91 -0.98
C ALA A 258 -12.83 15.47 0.25
N GLY A 259 -14.15 15.32 0.27
CA GLY A 259 -15.04 15.72 1.36
C GLY A 259 -15.75 14.52 1.96
N ALA A 260 -16.22 14.65 3.19
CA ALA A 260 -17.11 13.67 3.81
C ALA A 260 -18.01 14.29 4.88
N TYR A 261 -19.17 13.68 5.07
CA TYR A 261 -20.00 13.88 6.25
C TYR A 261 -19.68 12.82 7.31
N TYR A 262 -19.57 13.23 8.57
CA TYR A 262 -19.31 12.32 9.69
C TYR A 262 -19.95 12.86 10.97
N GLY A 263 -20.90 12.09 11.52
CA GLY A 263 -21.78 12.60 12.57
C GLY A 263 -22.62 13.77 12.09
N GLN A 264 -22.66 14.84 12.87
CA GLN A 264 -23.26 16.11 12.45
C GLN A 264 -22.29 17.01 11.69
N GLY A 265 -21.00 16.65 11.67
CA GLY A 265 -19.95 17.50 11.12
C GLY A 265 -19.53 17.11 9.71
N ARG A 266 -18.48 17.81 9.27
CA ARG A 266 -17.99 17.80 7.89
C ARG A 266 -16.47 17.78 7.87
N VAL A 267 -15.91 17.11 6.87
CA VAL A 267 -14.47 16.90 6.73
C VAL A 267 -14.02 17.21 5.32
N ILE A 268 -12.91 17.94 5.18
CA ILE A 268 -12.18 18.07 3.92
C ILE A 268 -10.75 17.60 4.14
N VAL A 269 -10.29 16.68 3.29
CA VAL A 269 -8.91 16.22 3.24
C VAL A 269 -8.20 16.83 2.03
N ILE A 270 -6.98 17.31 2.28
CA ILE A 270 -6.07 17.80 1.26
C ILE A 270 -4.82 16.91 1.27
N SER A 271 -4.46 16.42 0.10
CA SER A 271 -3.37 15.46 -0.07
C SER A 271 -1.94 16.03 -0.02
N HIS A 272 -1.81 17.31 0.35
CA HIS A 272 -0.57 17.99 0.72
C HIS A 272 -0.89 19.32 1.41
N GLU A 273 -0.36 19.55 2.60
CA GLU A 273 -0.58 20.74 3.42
C GLU A 273 -0.08 22.03 2.76
N GLY A 274 0.97 21.95 1.95
CA GLY A 274 1.50 23.09 1.17
C GLY A 274 0.49 23.70 0.18
N LEU A 275 -0.59 22.99 -0.18
CA LEU A 275 -1.64 23.59 -1.01
C LEU A 275 -2.37 24.72 -0.27
N LEU A 276 -2.46 24.66 1.06
CA LEU A 276 -3.13 25.67 1.88
C LEU A 276 -2.50 27.07 1.79
N THR A 277 -1.25 27.16 1.34
CA THR A 277 -0.53 28.43 1.23
C THR A 277 -0.63 29.04 -0.18
N GLN A 278 -1.24 28.33 -1.13
CA GLN A 278 -1.33 28.78 -2.51
C GLN A 278 -2.45 29.79 -2.70
N LYS A 279 -2.09 31.00 -3.17
CA LYS A 279 -3.06 32.07 -3.47
C LYS A 279 -4.09 31.67 -4.52
N LYS A 280 -3.72 30.85 -5.52
CA LYS A 280 -4.64 30.36 -6.55
C LYS A 280 -5.75 29.45 -5.97
N MET A 281 -5.48 28.79 -4.85
CA MET A 281 -6.42 27.93 -4.15
C MET A 281 -7.29 28.68 -3.12
N ALA A 282 -7.06 29.98 -2.91
CA ALA A 282 -7.76 30.78 -1.92
C ALA A 282 -9.30 30.81 -2.09
N PRO A 283 -9.86 30.88 -3.33
CA PRO A 283 -11.32 30.79 -3.51
C PRO A 283 -11.89 29.47 -2.99
N PHE A 284 -11.25 28.34 -3.34
CA PHE A 284 -11.65 27.03 -2.84
C PHE A 284 -11.59 26.94 -1.31
N PHE A 285 -10.51 27.40 -0.67
CA PHE A 285 -10.40 27.30 0.78
C PHE A 285 -11.39 28.18 1.54
N ARG A 286 -11.81 29.30 0.95
CA ARG A 286 -12.91 30.11 1.50
C ARG A 286 -14.20 29.29 1.52
N ASN A 287 -14.57 28.72 0.37
CA ASN A 287 -15.76 27.88 0.25
C ASN A 287 -15.65 26.65 1.18
N ALA A 288 -14.48 26.02 1.26
CA ALA A 288 -14.23 24.89 2.14
C ALA A 288 -14.46 25.24 3.61
N ILE A 289 -13.91 26.36 4.09
CA ILE A 289 -14.10 26.80 5.48
C ILE A 289 -15.57 27.13 5.75
N GLU A 290 -16.26 27.81 4.84
CA GLU A 290 -17.69 28.14 4.98
C GLU A 290 -18.56 26.88 4.98
N TRP A 291 -18.27 25.91 4.10
CA TRP A 291 -18.94 24.62 4.04
C TRP A 291 -18.73 23.82 5.33
N LEU A 292 -17.52 23.85 5.88
CA LEU A 292 -17.17 23.19 7.13
C LEU A 292 -17.81 23.86 8.35
N ASP A 293 -17.89 25.19 8.38
CA ASP A 293 -18.48 25.99 9.47
C ASP A 293 -20.01 25.90 9.52
N GLU A 294 -20.66 25.62 8.37
CA GLU A 294 -22.12 25.46 8.28
C GLU A 294 -22.89 26.66 8.87
N GLY A 295 -22.33 27.87 8.74
CA GLY A 295 -22.95 29.10 9.23
C GLY A 295 -22.93 29.28 10.75
N ARG A 296 -22.22 28.43 11.51
CA ARG A 296 -22.03 28.60 12.97
C ARG A 296 -21.31 29.90 13.33
N LYS A 297 -20.49 30.44 12.42
CA LYS A 297 -19.70 31.67 12.57
C LYS A 297 -18.81 31.68 13.82
N GLY A 298 -18.38 30.48 14.24
CA GLY A 298 -17.52 30.31 15.43
C GLY A 298 -16.04 30.57 15.14
N VAL A 299 -15.18 30.11 16.05
CA VAL A 299 -13.73 30.30 15.93
C VAL A 299 -13.13 29.26 14.98
N ILE A 300 -12.34 29.72 14.01
CA ILE A 300 -11.56 28.85 13.11
C ILE A 300 -10.16 28.71 13.70
N GLY A 301 -9.80 27.52 14.17
CA GLY A 301 -8.52 27.23 14.80
C GLY A 301 -7.52 26.63 13.80
N PHE A 302 -6.37 27.27 13.62
CA PHE A 302 -5.25 26.75 12.83
C PHE A 302 -4.20 26.13 13.75
N ALA A 303 -3.84 24.88 13.48
CA ALA A 303 -2.77 24.20 14.22
C ALA A 303 -1.42 24.94 14.06
N PRO A 304 -0.55 24.90 15.08
CA PRO A 304 0.80 25.46 14.96
C PRO A 304 1.55 24.86 13.78
N GLY A 305 2.28 25.70 13.04
CA GLY A 305 2.99 25.32 11.80
C GLY A 305 2.25 25.67 10.51
N LEU A 306 0.99 26.14 10.58
CA LEU A 306 0.20 26.58 9.42
C LEU A 306 0.10 28.12 9.31
N GLY A 307 1.18 28.83 9.64
CA GLY A 307 1.19 30.31 9.72
C GLY A 307 0.81 31.01 8.42
N ASP A 308 1.29 30.52 7.28
CA ASP A 308 1.00 31.10 5.97
C ASP A 308 -0.46 30.86 5.54
N ALA A 309 -0.97 29.65 5.79
CA ALA A 309 -2.38 29.31 5.55
C ALA A 309 -3.32 30.16 6.42
N PHE A 310 -2.92 30.38 7.69
CA PHE A 310 -3.61 31.27 8.61
C PHE A 310 -3.62 32.72 8.08
N ALA A 311 -2.48 33.23 7.62
CA ALA A 311 -2.38 34.58 7.09
C ALA A 311 -3.32 34.80 5.89
N LEU A 312 -3.32 33.86 4.93
CA LEU A 312 -4.20 33.88 3.76
C LEU A 312 -5.70 33.83 4.16
N SER A 313 -6.04 33.00 5.13
CA SER A 313 -7.43 32.86 5.61
C SER A 313 -7.90 34.10 6.38
N LYS A 314 -7.01 34.75 7.13
CA LYS A 314 -7.32 35.95 7.93
C LYS A 314 -7.71 37.16 7.07
N GLU A 315 -7.21 37.23 5.83
CA GLU A 315 -7.62 38.26 4.86
C GLU A 315 -9.13 38.18 4.54
N SER A 316 -9.72 37.00 4.70
CA SER A 316 -11.09 36.68 4.29
C SER A 316 -12.03 36.43 5.48
N ASN A 317 -11.51 35.97 6.62
CA ASN A 317 -12.28 35.61 7.82
C ASN A 317 -11.67 36.24 9.08
N LYS A 318 -12.46 37.02 9.83
CA LYS A 318 -11.98 37.74 11.02
C LYS A 318 -11.89 36.89 12.29
N ASN A 319 -12.53 35.72 12.33
CA ASN A 319 -12.59 34.82 13.51
C ASN A 319 -11.57 33.67 13.47
N CYS A 320 -10.37 33.92 12.94
CA CYS A 320 -9.30 32.93 12.89
C CYS A 320 -8.34 33.08 14.07
N THR A 321 -7.88 31.96 14.65
CA THR A 321 -6.82 31.94 15.67
C THR A 321 -5.82 30.81 15.42
N THR A 322 -4.59 30.96 15.88
CA THR A 322 -3.62 29.85 15.94
C THR A 322 -3.75 29.17 17.30
N THR A 323 -4.01 27.86 17.32
CA THR A 323 -4.26 27.10 18.55
C THR A 323 -3.98 25.62 18.36
N HIS A 324 -3.60 24.93 19.44
CA HIS A 324 -3.77 23.47 19.50
C HIS A 324 -5.28 23.13 19.48
N PHE A 325 -5.60 21.85 19.28
CA PHE A 325 -6.99 21.40 19.27
C PHE A 325 -7.73 21.80 20.56
N ARG A 326 -8.96 22.27 20.40
CA ARG A 326 -9.91 22.62 21.46
C ARG A 326 -11.34 22.39 20.94
N ASP A 327 -12.25 22.04 21.82
CA ASP A 327 -13.61 21.55 21.49
C ASP A 327 -14.63 22.66 21.17
N ASP A 328 -14.34 23.90 21.57
CA ASP A 328 -15.18 25.09 21.29
C ASP A 328 -14.93 25.73 19.92
N LEU A 329 -14.07 25.14 19.08
CA LEU A 329 -13.89 25.59 17.70
C LEU A 329 -15.14 25.35 16.86
N SER A 330 -15.30 26.09 15.77
CA SER A 330 -16.25 25.72 14.72
C SER A 330 -15.58 24.91 13.62
N VAL A 331 -14.36 25.30 13.26
CA VAL A 331 -13.53 24.59 12.27
C VAL A 331 -12.12 24.44 12.82
N PHE A 332 -11.57 23.23 12.74
CA PHE A 332 -10.16 22.96 13.04
C PHE A 332 -9.38 22.64 11.77
N VAL A 333 -8.31 23.40 11.54
CA VAL A 333 -7.41 23.28 10.40
C VAL A 333 -6.07 22.71 10.88
N CYS A 334 -5.71 21.50 10.46
CA CYS A 334 -4.52 20.81 10.96
C CYS A 334 -3.75 20.02 9.90
N THR A 335 -2.58 19.51 10.29
CA THR A 335 -1.79 18.60 9.43
C THR A 335 -2.10 17.13 9.73
N ALA A 336 -1.80 16.26 8.77
CA ALA A 336 -2.01 14.82 8.87
C ALA A 336 -0.89 14.05 9.62
N TYR A 337 0.04 14.76 10.28
CA TYR A 337 1.27 14.16 10.84
C TYR A 337 1.20 13.88 12.34
N SER A 338 0.09 14.22 13.01
CA SER A 338 -0.09 14.01 14.45
C SER A 338 -1.45 13.37 14.73
N ASP A 339 -1.46 12.36 15.58
CA ASP A 339 -2.65 11.65 16.07
C ASP A 339 -2.88 11.89 17.57
N LYS A 340 -2.17 12.87 18.18
CA LYS A 340 -2.22 13.16 19.62
C LYS A 340 -3.64 13.42 20.15
N HIS A 341 -4.48 14.08 19.34
CA HIS A 341 -5.88 14.41 19.67
C HIS A 341 -6.89 13.67 18.80
N LYS A 342 -6.53 12.48 18.31
CA LYS A 342 -7.32 11.73 17.33
C LYS A 342 -8.76 11.51 17.80
N ASP A 343 -8.95 11.01 19.01
CA ASP A 343 -10.28 10.64 19.50
C ASP A 343 -11.11 11.91 19.77
N GLU A 344 -10.50 12.98 20.30
CA GLU A 344 -11.18 14.26 20.51
C GLU A 344 -11.55 14.95 19.19
N ILE A 345 -10.71 14.87 18.15
CA ILE A 345 -11.02 15.38 16.81
C ILE A 345 -12.17 14.58 16.19
N GLN A 346 -12.19 13.25 16.37
CA GLN A 346 -13.28 12.41 15.86
C GLN A 346 -14.60 12.75 16.54
N ASP A 347 -14.61 12.91 17.85
CA ASP A 347 -15.80 13.34 18.60
C ASP A 347 -16.24 14.75 18.19
N PHE A 348 -15.29 15.68 18.05
CA PHE A 348 -15.57 17.04 17.62
C PHE A 348 -16.30 17.10 16.28
N VAL A 349 -15.82 16.35 15.28
CA VAL A 349 -16.52 16.27 13.99
C VAL A 349 -17.85 15.54 14.16
N ALA A 350 -17.89 14.43 14.90
CA ALA A 350 -19.13 13.68 15.11
C ALA A 350 -20.25 14.55 15.72
N GLU A 351 -19.89 15.50 16.57
CA GLU A 351 -20.80 16.41 17.29
C GLU A 351 -21.11 17.71 16.53
N GLY A 352 -20.59 17.89 15.31
CA GLY A 352 -20.95 19.01 14.42
C GLY A 352 -19.78 19.90 14.01
N GLY A 353 -18.57 19.65 14.49
CA GLY A 353 -17.37 20.39 14.11
C GLY A 353 -16.95 20.19 12.65
N GLY A 354 -16.28 21.21 12.09
CA GLY A 354 -15.66 21.13 10.77
C GLY A 354 -14.18 20.77 10.86
N LEU A 355 -13.71 19.77 10.12
CA LEU A 355 -12.29 19.43 10.04
C LEU A 355 -11.73 19.69 8.64
N LEU A 356 -10.68 20.51 8.56
CA LEU A 356 -9.82 20.60 7.40
C LEU A 356 -8.46 20.01 7.75
N ILE A 357 -8.05 18.94 7.06
CA ILE A 357 -6.80 18.24 7.34
C ILE A 357 -5.94 18.08 6.10
N GLY A 358 -4.70 18.58 6.17
CA GLY A 358 -3.75 18.56 5.06
C GLY A 358 -2.53 17.69 5.33
N GLY A 359 -2.13 16.84 4.37
CA GLY A 359 -0.85 16.14 4.43
C GLY A 359 -0.70 15.06 3.38
N HIS A 360 0.51 14.52 3.26
CA HIS A 360 0.84 13.53 2.24
C HIS A 360 1.44 12.26 2.86
N ALA A 361 0.86 11.10 2.54
CA ALA A 361 1.29 9.80 3.05
C ALA A 361 2.43 9.18 2.23
N TRP A 362 2.65 9.60 0.98
CA TRP A 362 3.69 9.02 0.12
C TRP A 362 5.11 9.19 0.70
N TYR A 363 5.46 10.36 1.21
CA TYR A 363 6.78 10.64 1.78
C TYR A 363 6.98 9.90 3.10
N TRP A 364 5.94 9.90 3.93
CA TRP A 364 5.90 9.11 5.16
C TRP A 364 6.15 7.62 4.86
N ALA A 365 5.47 7.06 3.86
CA ALA A 365 5.62 5.66 3.46
C ALA A 365 7.01 5.33 2.87
N GLN A 366 7.75 6.31 2.35
CA GLN A 366 9.14 6.14 1.91
C GLN A 366 10.12 6.09 3.08
N THR A 367 9.87 6.90 4.11
CA THR A 367 10.74 7.01 5.29
C THR A 367 10.43 5.95 6.36
N HIS A 368 9.22 5.37 6.34
CA HIS A 368 8.75 4.34 7.27
C HIS A 368 8.56 3.00 6.52
N SER A 369 9.67 2.50 5.97
CA SER A 369 9.62 1.27 5.15
C SER A 369 9.19 0.06 5.99
N GLY A 370 8.24 -0.71 5.48
CA GLY A 370 7.66 -1.87 6.18
C GLY A 370 6.40 -1.56 6.99
N GLU A 371 6.10 -0.30 7.26
CA GLU A 371 4.86 0.09 7.92
C GLU A 371 3.68 0.20 6.94
N ASN A 372 2.47 0.15 7.48
CA ASN A 372 1.21 0.21 6.75
C ASN A 372 0.59 1.61 6.85
N PRO A 373 0.63 2.43 5.78
CA PRO A 373 0.05 3.77 5.80
C PRO A 373 -1.45 3.78 6.14
N MET A 374 -2.16 2.68 5.89
CA MET A 374 -3.60 2.61 6.19
C MET A 374 -3.89 2.58 7.70
N THR A 375 -2.95 2.14 8.54
CA THR A 375 -3.15 1.99 9.99
C THR A 375 -2.17 2.79 10.83
N ASP A 376 -0.96 3.03 10.30
CA ASP A 376 0.17 3.53 11.07
C ASP A 376 0.40 5.03 10.83
N PHE A 377 0.01 5.54 9.65
CA PHE A 377 0.06 6.98 9.35
C PHE A 377 -0.97 7.75 10.18
N SER A 378 -0.51 8.76 10.94
CA SER A 378 -1.32 9.53 11.89
C SER A 378 -2.63 10.07 11.29
N GLY A 379 -2.58 10.66 10.09
CA GLY A 379 -3.75 11.21 9.42
C GLY A 379 -4.82 10.16 9.11
N ASN A 380 -4.42 8.94 8.73
CA ASN A 380 -5.37 7.87 8.44
C ASN A 380 -6.02 7.30 9.71
N LYS A 381 -5.34 7.37 10.87
CA LYS A 381 -5.98 7.02 12.15
C LYS A 381 -7.16 7.93 12.48
N ILE A 382 -7.15 9.18 11.99
CA ILE A 382 -8.25 10.14 12.09
C ILE A 382 -9.28 9.87 10.98
N LEU A 383 -8.82 9.90 9.72
CA LEU A 383 -9.65 9.95 8.51
C LEU A 383 -10.39 8.64 8.18
N ASN A 384 -9.85 7.48 8.53
CA ASN A 384 -10.44 6.19 8.17
C ASN A 384 -11.88 6.03 8.68
N LYS A 385 -12.19 6.55 9.88
CA LYS A 385 -13.56 6.53 10.44
C LYS A 385 -14.53 7.41 9.64
N MET A 386 -13.99 8.41 8.95
CA MET A 386 -14.72 9.40 8.15
C MET A 386 -14.85 8.97 6.68
N GLY A 387 -14.39 7.77 6.32
CA GLY A 387 -14.52 7.25 4.96
C GLY A 387 -13.45 7.73 3.98
N LEU A 388 -12.33 8.25 4.48
CA LEU A 388 -11.25 8.83 3.69
C LEU A 388 -9.90 8.24 4.11
N SER A 389 -8.98 8.03 3.16
CA SER A 389 -7.60 7.65 3.48
C SER A 389 -6.59 8.26 2.50
N LEU A 390 -5.44 8.71 3.00
CA LEU A 390 -4.29 9.13 2.21
C LEU A 390 -3.43 7.92 1.84
N LEU A 391 -3.19 7.74 0.55
CA LEU A 391 -2.42 6.61 0.00
C LEU A 391 -0.96 6.99 -0.23
N ARG A 392 -0.10 5.97 -0.37
CA ARG A 392 1.30 6.15 -0.78
C ARG A 392 1.47 6.48 -2.27
N ASN A 393 0.39 6.38 -3.05
CA ASN A 393 0.39 6.68 -4.48
C ASN A 393 0.60 8.17 -4.67
N ILE A 394 1.48 8.54 -5.60
CA ILE A 394 1.76 9.94 -5.91
C ILE A 394 0.86 10.46 -7.03
N ILE A 395 0.53 11.74 -6.95
CA ILE A 395 -0.04 12.53 -8.03
C ILE A 395 0.98 13.65 -8.31
N PRO A 396 1.53 13.73 -9.54
CA PRO A 396 2.51 14.75 -9.89
C PRO A 396 1.85 16.12 -10.04
N GLU A 397 2.65 17.15 -10.29
CA GLU A 397 2.18 18.48 -10.62
C GLU A 397 1.26 18.49 -11.86
N GLY A 398 0.41 19.52 -11.96
CA GLY A 398 -0.45 19.71 -13.11
C GLY A 398 -1.60 20.68 -12.83
N SER A 399 -2.20 21.18 -13.90
CA SER A 399 -3.51 21.85 -13.81
C SER A 399 -4.62 20.85 -14.11
N PHE A 400 -5.58 20.75 -13.20
CA PHE A 400 -6.70 19.83 -13.32
C PHE A 400 -8.02 20.61 -13.26
N ASN A 401 -8.87 20.42 -14.27
CA ASN A 401 -10.18 21.06 -14.29
C ASN A 401 -11.01 20.64 -13.06
N ALA A 402 -11.74 21.59 -12.50
CA ALA A 402 -12.74 21.27 -11.49
C ALA A 402 -13.80 20.34 -12.09
N PRO A 403 -14.30 19.34 -11.34
CA PRO A 403 -15.38 18.49 -11.84
C PRO A 403 -16.64 19.34 -12.02
N VAL A 404 -17.46 18.97 -13.01
CA VAL A 404 -18.75 19.63 -13.24
C VAL A 404 -19.77 19.02 -12.26
N PRO A 405 -20.34 19.79 -11.31
CA PRO A 405 -21.22 19.26 -10.27
C PRO A 405 -22.43 18.48 -10.83
N SER A 406 -23.07 19.04 -11.86
CA SER A 406 -24.26 18.47 -12.51
C SER A 406 -24.00 17.32 -13.46
N ARG A 407 -22.72 16.93 -13.67
CA ARG A 407 -22.46 15.68 -14.38
C ARG A 407 -22.82 14.53 -13.46
N PRO A 408 -23.43 13.46 -13.98
CA PRO A 408 -23.79 12.33 -13.15
C PRO A 408 -22.56 11.87 -12.39
N THR A 409 -22.71 11.61 -11.09
CA THR A 409 -21.69 10.90 -10.28
C THR A 409 -21.16 9.68 -11.02
N LYS A 410 -21.95 9.09 -11.93
CA LYS A 410 -21.63 8.03 -12.90
C LYS A 410 -20.33 8.22 -13.70
N ASP A 411 -19.89 9.45 -13.96
CA ASP A 411 -18.67 9.70 -14.73
C ASP A 411 -17.42 9.94 -13.85
N THR A 412 -17.60 10.04 -12.54
CA THR A 412 -16.52 10.23 -11.56
C THR A 412 -16.22 8.92 -10.83
N TYR A 413 -14.93 8.61 -10.64
CA TYR A 413 -14.51 7.42 -9.91
C TYR A 413 -14.88 7.53 -8.42
N HIS A 414 -15.61 6.55 -7.90
CA HIS A 414 -15.86 6.37 -6.46
C HIS A 414 -15.74 4.88 -6.10
N PHE A 415 -15.04 4.56 -5.02
CA PHE A 415 -14.72 3.18 -4.62
C PHE A 415 -15.98 2.30 -4.47
N CYS A 416 -16.90 2.67 -3.56
CA CYS A 416 -18.11 1.89 -3.31
C CYS A 416 -18.96 1.73 -4.58
N ARG A 417 -19.19 2.82 -5.32
CA ARG A 417 -19.99 2.78 -6.55
C ARG A 417 -19.41 1.81 -7.58
N LEU A 418 -18.11 1.88 -7.85
CA LEU A 418 -17.49 1.01 -8.84
C LEU A 418 -17.42 -0.44 -8.35
N LEU A 419 -17.21 -0.67 -7.05
CA LEU A 419 -17.29 -2.01 -6.45
C LEU A 419 -18.69 -2.60 -6.59
N HIS A 420 -19.74 -1.83 -6.30
CA HIS A 420 -21.13 -2.25 -6.52
C HIS A 420 -21.39 -2.56 -8.00
N ARG A 421 -20.97 -1.69 -8.92
CA ARG A 421 -21.13 -1.93 -10.37
C ARG A 421 -20.42 -3.22 -10.82
N PHE A 422 -19.23 -3.48 -10.30
CA PHE A 422 -18.52 -4.73 -10.56
C PHE A 422 -19.22 -5.94 -9.93
N ALA A 423 -19.76 -5.79 -8.71
CA ALA A 423 -20.56 -6.82 -8.07
C ALA A 423 -21.86 -7.12 -8.87
N SER A 424 -22.58 -6.11 -9.35
CA SER A 424 -23.73 -6.28 -10.26
C SER A 424 -23.34 -7.03 -11.53
N HIS A 425 -22.21 -6.67 -12.14
CA HIS A 425 -21.69 -7.37 -13.32
C HIS A 425 -21.46 -8.86 -13.05
N VAL A 426 -20.85 -9.21 -11.92
CA VAL A 426 -20.56 -10.60 -11.54
C VAL A 426 -21.81 -11.37 -11.12
N ASN A 427 -22.73 -10.74 -10.39
CA ASN A 427 -23.88 -11.40 -9.79
C ASN A 427 -25.10 -11.46 -10.71
N MET A 428 -25.32 -10.43 -11.53
CA MET A 428 -26.53 -10.23 -12.35
C MET A 428 -26.22 -10.16 -13.86
N GLY A 429 -24.94 -10.13 -14.27
CA GLY A 429 -24.57 -10.04 -15.69
C GLY A 429 -24.73 -8.66 -16.32
N GLU A 430 -24.91 -7.61 -15.50
CA GLU A 430 -25.00 -6.23 -15.98
C GLU A 430 -23.74 -5.79 -16.73
N GLN A 431 -23.91 -4.98 -17.78
CA GLN A 431 -22.77 -4.49 -18.57
C GLN A 431 -22.07 -3.32 -17.88
N LEU A 432 -20.74 -3.34 -17.90
CA LEU A 432 -19.89 -2.22 -17.46
C LEU A 432 -19.66 -1.27 -18.63
N THR A 433 -19.65 0.03 -18.35
CA THR A 433 -19.29 1.03 -19.35
C THR A 433 -17.80 0.97 -19.71
N ARG A 434 -17.40 1.58 -20.84
CA ARG A 434 -15.98 1.69 -21.21
C ARG A 434 -15.15 2.42 -20.16
N HIS A 435 -15.72 3.41 -19.48
CA HIS A 435 -15.04 4.13 -18.40
C HIS A 435 -14.87 3.24 -17.16
N GLU A 436 -15.92 2.51 -16.75
CA GLU A 436 -15.87 1.57 -15.62
C GLU A 436 -14.82 0.48 -15.85
N LEU A 437 -14.76 -0.09 -17.07
CA LEU A 437 -13.76 -1.10 -17.45
C LEU A 437 -12.30 -0.59 -17.31
N LYS A 438 -12.04 0.66 -17.70
CA LYS A 438 -10.72 1.30 -17.55
C LYS A 438 -10.34 1.47 -16.08
N CYS A 439 -11.33 1.67 -15.20
CA CYS A 439 -11.10 1.88 -13.78
C CYS A 439 -10.90 0.59 -12.97
N LEU A 440 -11.12 -0.61 -13.53
CA LEU A 440 -11.02 -1.87 -12.76
C LEU A 440 -9.62 -2.14 -12.22
N LYS A 441 -8.55 -1.79 -12.94
CA LYS A 441 -7.17 -1.93 -12.42
C LYS A 441 -6.95 -1.07 -11.18
N LYS A 442 -7.44 0.18 -11.25
CA LYS A 442 -7.41 1.11 -10.12
C LYS A 442 -8.23 0.59 -8.94
N LEU A 443 -9.42 0.06 -9.21
CA LEU A 443 -10.26 -0.59 -8.19
C LEU A 443 -9.48 -1.71 -7.48
N GLY A 444 -8.71 -2.53 -8.19
CA GLY A 444 -7.92 -3.61 -7.57
C GLY A 444 -6.87 -3.10 -6.59
N GLY A 445 -6.18 -2.02 -6.94
CA GLY A 445 -5.26 -1.34 -6.03
C GLY A 445 -5.98 -0.71 -4.82
N HIS A 446 -7.14 -0.10 -5.04
CA HIS A 446 -7.96 0.50 -3.98
C HIS A 446 -8.55 -0.56 -3.04
N CYS A 447 -9.06 -1.69 -3.56
CA CYS A 447 -9.48 -2.83 -2.75
C CYS A 447 -8.32 -3.35 -1.90
N SER A 448 -7.12 -3.49 -2.49
CA SER A 448 -5.94 -3.95 -1.74
C SER A 448 -5.58 -2.99 -0.60
N ASN A 449 -5.61 -1.68 -0.82
CA ASN A 449 -5.37 -0.69 0.23
C ASN A 449 -6.50 -0.69 1.28
N PHE A 450 -7.76 -0.74 0.87
CA PHE A 450 -8.90 -0.81 1.78
C PHE A 450 -8.79 -2.04 2.70
N LEU A 451 -8.50 -3.21 2.15
CA LEU A 451 -8.35 -4.45 2.92
C LEU A 451 -7.23 -4.37 3.97
N ARG A 452 -6.15 -3.63 3.69
CA ARG A 452 -5.06 -3.40 4.66
C ARG A 452 -5.43 -2.56 5.87
N MET A 453 -6.63 -1.96 5.92
CA MET A 453 -7.14 -1.37 7.15
C MET A 453 -7.39 -2.44 8.23
N ASN A 454 -7.63 -3.69 7.84
CA ASN A 454 -7.88 -4.83 8.73
C ASN A 454 -8.96 -4.55 9.80
N ALA A 455 -10.00 -3.80 9.42
CA ALA A 455 -10.98 -3.24 10.35
C ALA A 455 -12.18 -4.18 10.58
N HIS A 456 -11.92 -5.44 10.93
CA HIS A 456 -12.95 -6.48 11.17
C HIS A 456 -13.96 -6.15 12.29
N ASN A 457 -13.66 -5.14 13.11
CA ASN A 457 -14.59 -4.60 14.10
C ASN A 457 -15.57 -3.56 13.53
N SER A 458 -15.50 -3.25 12.23
CA SER A 458 -16.39 -2.32 11.52
C SER A 458 -17.32 -3.07 10.57
N SER A 459 -18.62 -2.84 10.70
CA SER A 459 -19.60 -3.49 9.80
C SER A 459 -19.40 -3.05 8.35
N SER A 460 -19.02 -1.80 8.09
CA SER A 460 -18.82 -1.31 6.72
C SER A 460 -17.63 -2.00 6.03
N TYR A 461 -16.57 -2.29 6.79
CA TYR A 461 -15.43 -3.08 6.32
C TYR A 461 -15.85 -4.53 6.04
N GLU A 462 -16.60 -5.16 6.96
CA GLU A 462 -17.10 -6.54 6.77
C GLU A 462 -18.04 -6.67 5.55
N GLN A 463 -18.88 -5.67 5.26
CA GLN A 463 -19.70 -5.68 4.04
C GLN A 463 -18.85 -5.75 2.77
N VAL A 464 -17.75 -4.98 2.72
CA VAL A 464 -16.82 -4.99 1.59
C VAL A 464 -16.07 -6.32 1.51
N VAL A 465 -15.59 -6.85 2.63
CA VAL A 465 -14.93 -8.17 2.70
C VAL A 465 -15.87 -9.28 2.23
N SER A 466 -17.13 -9.28 2.66
CA SER A 466 -18.15 -10.23 2.20
C SER A 466 -18.39 -10.10 0.71
N THR A 467 -18.56 -8.88 0.21
CA THR A 467 -18.77 -8.60 -1.22
C THR A 467 -17.62 -9.13 -2.08
N LEU A 468 -16.38 -8.85 -1.68
CA LEU A 468 -15.19 -9.32 -2.40
C LEU A 468 -15.05 -10.84 -2.31
N THR A 469 -15.40 -11.44 -1.17
CA THR A 469 -15.44 -12.90 -1.00
C THR A 469 -16.42 -13.54 -1.97
N ASP A 470 -17.63 -12.99 -2.09
CA ASP A 470 -18.66 -13.52 -3.01
C ASP A 470 -18.26 -13.36 -4.47
N ILE A 471 -17.68 -12.21 -4.83
CA ILE A 471 -17.11 -11.95 -6.16
C ILE A 471 -16.06 -13.01 -6.51
N LEU A 472 -15.13 -13.30 -5.60
CA LEU A 472 -14.08 -14.29 -5.80
C LEU A 472 -14.65 -15.71 -5.86
N LYS A 473 -15.62 -16.07 -5.02
CA LYS A 473 -16.28 -17.38 -5.07
C LYS A 473 -17.02 -17.61 -6.38
N LYS A 474 -17.66 -16.58 -6.93
CA LYS A 474 -18.38 -16.65 -8.21
C LYS A 474 -17.46 -16.60 -9.43
N SER A 475 -16.46 -15.73 -9.42
CA SER A 475 -15.59 -15.49 -10.58
C SER A 475 -14.36 -16.39 -10.63
N GLY A 476 -13.89 -16.84 -9.47
CA GLY A 476 -12.53 -17.36 -9.29
C GLY A 476 -11.46 -16.27 -9.43
N MET A 477 -10.23 -16.62 -9.08
CA MET A 477 -9.04 -15.83 -9.43
C MET A 477 -8.43 -16.35 -10.74
N PRO A 478 -7.90 -15.50 -11.64
CA PRO A 478 -7.17 -15.97 -12.81
C PRO A 478 -5.96 -16.82 -12.40
N GLN A 479 -5.80 -17.98 -13.05
CA GLN A 479 -4.69 -18.91 -12.81
C GLN A 479 -3.47 -18.46 -13.61
N VAL A 480 -2.84 -17.38 -13.16
CA VAL A 480 -1.77 -16.69 -13.89
C VAL A 480 -0.49 -17.53 -13.96
N CYS A 481 0.06 -17.69 -15.16
CA CYS A 481 1.35 -18.33 -15.42
C CYS A 481 1.94 -17.87 -16.76
N ASP A 482 3.13 -18.36 -17.14
CA ASP A 482 3.80 -17.98 -18.40
C ASP A 482 2.94 -18.21 -19.64
N SER A 483 2.23 -19.34 -19.69
CA SER A 483 1.34 -19.72 -20.80
C SER A 483 -0.08 -19.15 -20.67
N CYS A 484 -0.45 -18.60 -19.52
CA CYS A 484 -1.75 -17.99 -19.25
C CYS A 484 -1.58 -16.61 -18.59
N PRO A 485 -1.08 -15.61 -19.34
CA PRO A 485 -0.86 -14.29 -18.79
C PRO A 485 -2.17 -13.52 -18.59
N VAL A 486 -2.21 -12.72 -17.52
CA VAL A 486 -3.29 -11.78 -17.22
C VAL A 486 -3.12 -10.50 -18.05
N LYS A 487 -4.14 -10.18 -18.83
CA LYS A 487 -4.17 -8.99 -19.72
C LYS A 487 -5.38 -8.09 -19.49
N SER A 488 -6.51 -8.66 -19.11
CA SER A 488 -7.76 -7.91 -18.96
C SER A 488 -7.80 -7.14 -17.63
N ALA A 489 -8.44 -5.97 -17.62
CA ALA A 489 -8.57 -5.18 -16.39
C ALA A 489 -9.35 -5.92 -15.28
N LYS A 490 -10.29 -6.80 -15.66
CA LYS A 490 -11.02 -7.70 -14.75
C LYS A 490 -10.08 -8.70 -14.09
N ASP A 491 -9.21 -9.35 -14.86
CA ASP A 491 -8.27 -10.34 -14.32
C ASP A 491 -7.23 -9.69 -13.41
N HIS A 492 -6.74 -8.49 -13.78
CA HIS A 492 -5.88 -7.67 -12.91
C HIS A 492 -6.56 -7.37 -11.57
N LEU A 493 -7.82 -6.94 -11.60
CA LEU A 493 -8.63 -6.70 -10.41
C LEU A 493 -8.75 -7.95 -9.53
N LEU A 494 -9.17 -9.08 -10.10
CA LEU A 494 -9.37 -10.34 -9.37
C LEU A 494 -8.07 -10.89 -8.80
N LEU A 495 -6.95 -10.74 -9.52
CA LEU A 495 -5.62 -11.16 -9.06
C LEU A 495 -5.14 -10.35 -7.85
N HIS A 496 -5.32 -9.02 -7.88
CA HIS A 496 -5.00 -8.15 -6.76
C HIS A 496 -5.88 -8.45 -5.53
N VAL A 497 -7.20 -8.52 -5.74
CA VAL A 497 -8.18 -8.77 -4.68
C VAL A 497 -7.96 -10.15 -4.07
N GLY A 498 -7.81 -11.20 -4.87
CA GLY A 498 -7.60 -12.56 -4.38
C GLY A 498 -6.33 -12.71 -3.53
N THR A 499 -5.25 -12.05 -3.94
CA THR A 499 -3.98 -12.03 -3.18
C THR A 499 -4.15 -11.40 -1.80
N GLU A 500 -4.76 -10.22 -1.72
CA GLU A 500 -4.89 -9.50 -0.45
C GLU A 500 -5.98 -10.13 0.43
N MET A 501 -7.08 -10.62 -0.16
CA MET A 501 -8.16 -11.33 0.55
C MET A 501 -7.64 -12.57 1.28
N TYR A 502 -6.70 -13.33 0.71
CA TYR A 502 -6.11 -14.48 1.41
C TYR A 502 -5.40 -14.10 2.73
N LYS A 503 -4.92 -12.85 2.83
CA LYS A 503 -4.21 -12.36 4.03
C LYS A 503 -5.17 -11.97 5.15
N VAL A 504 -6.25 -11.28 4.79
CA VAL A 504 -7.19 -10.64 5.73
C VAL A 504 -8.46 -11.44 5.96
N CYS A 505 -8.83 -12.37 5.08
CA CYS A 505 -10.05 -13.16 5.26
C CYS A 505 -9.99 -13.92 6.59
N PRO A 506 -11.07 -13.91 7.41
CA PRO A 506 -11.10 -14.66 8.67
C PRO A 506 -10.90 -16.17 8.48
N ASN A 507 -11.38 -16.72 7.36
CA ASN A 507 -11.19 -18.13 7.00
C ASN A 507 -10.60 -18.25 5.58
N PRO A 508 -9.28 -18.07 5.42
CA PRO A 508 -8.65 -18.09 4.11
C PRO A 508 -8.63 -19.50 3.50
N ASP A 509 -8.70 -20.55 4.31
CA ASP A 509 -8.76 -21.94 3.85
C ASP A 509 -10.06 -22.22 3.06
N ALA A 510 -11.17 -21.61 3.47
CA ALA A 510 -12.44 -21.72 2.74
C ALA A 510 -12.45 -20.95 1.40
N LEU A 511 -11.56 -19.96 1.25
CA LEU A 511 -11.42 -19.18 0.01
C LEU A 511 -10.42 -19.81 -0.96
N LEU A 512 -9.44 -20.56 -0.44
CA LEU A 512 -8.32 -21.11 -1.20
C LEU A 512 -8.72 -21.86 -2.49
N PRO A 513 -9.76 -22.72 -2.52
CA PRO A 513 -10.16 -23.43 -3.74
C PRO A 513 -10.62 -22.52 -4.89
N PHE A 514 -11.04 -21.29 -4.58
CA PHE A 514 -11.45 -20.29 -5.57
C PHE A 514 -10.27 -19.44 -6.05
N LEU A 515 -9.20 -19.38 -5.26
CA LEU A 515 -7.98 -18.66 -5.58
C LEU A 515 -7.02 -19.53 -6.40
N ILE A 516 -6.82 -20.78 -5.99
CA ILE A 516 -5.89 -21.71 -6.62
C ILE A 516 -6.65 -23.00 -6.91
N LYS A 517 -6.83 -23.30 -8.21
CA LYS A 517 -7.56 -24.50 -8.65
C LYS A 517 -6.70 -25.75 -8.59
N ASP A 518 -5.45 -25.63 -9.02
CA ASP A 518 -4.51 -26.75 -9.13
C ASP A 518 -3.33 -26.53 -8.17
N ASN A 519 -3.44 -27.11 -6.97
CA ASN A 519 -2.37 -27.05 -5.97
C ASN A 519 -1.81 -28.45 -5.69
N PRO A 520 -0.67 -28.83 -6.30
CA PRO A 520 -0.13 -30.17 -6.13
C PRO A 520 0.29 -30.40 -4.67
N MET A 521 -0.12 -31.55 -4.12
CA MET A 521 0.35 -32.01 -2.81
C MET A 521 1.79 -32.47 -2.94
N LEU A 522 2.73 -31.64 -2.46
CA LEU A 522 4.14 -31.98 -2.40
C LEU A 522 4.47 -32.68 -1.08
N PRO A 523 5.37 -33.69 -1.07
CA PRO A 523 5.84 -34.31 0.16
C PRO A 523 6.43 -33.29 1.14
N THR A 524 6.09 -33.42 2.42
CA THR A 524 6.52 -32.50 3.49
C THR A 524 7.48 -33.17 4.46
N VAL A 525 8.29 -32.33 5.11
CA VAL A 525 9.13 -32.64 6.27
C VAL A 525 8.58 -31.93 7.49
N ASN A 526 8.79 -32.52 8.67
CA ASN A 526 8.28 -32.00 9.94
C ASN A 526 9.41 -31.60 10.89
N ASN A 527 9.19 -30.54 11.66
CA ASN A 527 10.08 -30.03 12.70
C ASN A 527 11.54 -29.84 12.24
N SER A 528 11.71 -29.28 11.05
CA SER A 528 13.02 -28.99 10.46
C SER A 528 13.73 -27.92 11.29
N ARG A 529 14.92 -28.24 11.79
CA ARG A 529 15.75 -27.36 12.61
C ARG A 529 16.80 -26.66 11.77
N ILE A 530 16.80 -25.33 11.78
CA ILE A 530 17.71 -24.48 11.01
C ILE A 530 18.68 -23.81 11.98
N GLN A 531 19.98 -23.99 11.75
CA GLN A 531 21.04 -23.31 12.50
C GLN A 531 21.39 -21.99 11.83
N ILE A 532 21.31 -20.90 12.59
CA ILE A 532 21.58 -19.53 12.16
C ILE A 532 22.91 -19.09 12.71
N ASN A 533 23.81 -18.73 11.80
CA ASN A 533 25.05 -18.03 12.07
C ASN A 533 25.13 -16.86 11.10
N VAL A 534 25.03 -15.63 11.60
CA VAL A 534 25.02 -14.42 10.77
C VAL A 534 25.92 -13.36 11.40
N ASN A 535 26.67 -12.65 10.55
CA ASN A 535 27.44 -11.46 10.90
C ASN A 535 27.24 -10.45 9.78
N THR A 536 26.07 -9.82 9.80
CA THR A 536 25.72 -8.82 8.78
C THR A 536 26.49 -7.55 9.12
N LYS A 537 27.50 -7.21 8.32
CA LYS A 537 28.29 -5.98 8.55
C LYS A 537 27.42 -4.73 8.36
N GLY A 538 27.30 -4.25 7.13
CA GLY A 538 26.58 -3.01 6.80
C GLY A 538 25.29 -3.19 6.00
N GLY A 539 24.96 -4.40 5.54
CA GLY A 539 23.80 -4.67 4.69
C GLY A 539 22.89 -5.76 5.26
N GLU A 540 21.61 -5.71 4.89
CA GLU A 540 20.64 -6.79 5.16
C GLU A 540 21.08 -8.07 4.44
N GLU A 541 21.01 -9.23 5.10
CA GLU A 541 21.37 -10.54 4.53
C GLU A 541 20.21 -11.52 4.66
N TRP A 542 19.97 -12.29 3.59
CA TRP A 542 18.99 -13.38 3.63
C TRP A 542 19.71 -14.69 3.91
N ILE A 543 19.16 -15.48 4.84
CA ILE A 543 19.65 -16.79 5.22
C ILE A 543 18.73 -17.83 4.59
N SER A 544 19.29 -18.63 3.69
CA SER A 544 18.61 -19.73 3.00
C SER A 544 18.35 -20.89 3.96
N THR A 545 17.17 -21.50 3.87
CA THR A 545 16.76 -22.58 4.78
C THR A 545 16.69 -23.95 4.12
N GLY A 546 16.68 -24.00 2.77
CA GLY A 546 16.41 -25.23 2.02
C GLY A 546 14.95 -25.72 2.14
N LEU A 547 14.03 -24.86 2.60
CA LEU A 547 12.62 -25.19 2.79
C LEU A 547 11.73 -24.29 1.92
N TYR A 548 10.59 -24.85 1.53
CA TYR A 548 9.58 -24.23 0.68
C TYR A 548 8.19 -24.40 1.30
N LEU A 549 7.32 -23.39 1.14
CA LEU A 549 5.89 -23.52 1.37
C LEU A 549 5.17 -23.65 0.04
N SER A 550 4.32 -24.67 -0.10
CA SER A 550 3.39 -24.77 -1.23
C SER A 550 2.42 -23.59 -1.24
N PRO A 551 1.83 -23.23 -2.40
CA PRO A 551 0.81 -22.21 -2.47
C PRO A 551 -0.32 -22.45 -1.45
N GLY A 552 -0.68 -21.42 -0.68
CA GLY A 552 -1.71 -21.50 0.36
C GLY A 552 -1.35 -22.35 1.59
N MET A 553 -0.12 -22.87 1.68
CA MET A 553 0.36 -23.62 2.83
C MET A 553 0.68 -22.67 3.99
N LYS A 554 0.37 -23.11 5.22
CA LYS A 554 0.70 -22.43 6.46
C LYS A 554 1.59 -23.30 7.34
N THR A 555 2.50 -22.68 8.07
CA THR A 555 3.39 -23.38 9.00
C THR A 555 3.60 -22.56 10.26
N TYR A 556 3.78 -23.22 11.40
CA TYR A 556 4.28 -22.56 12.60
C TYR A 556 5.81 -22.60 12.61
N MET A 557 6.40 -21.47 12.96
CA MET A 557 7.83 -21.35 13.20
C MET A 557 8.07 -21.07 14.68
N SER A 558 8.93 -21.87 15.29
CA SER A 558 9.41 -21.65 16.64
C SER A 558 10.75 -20.90 16.59
N MET A 559 10.73 -19.71 17.19
CA MET A 559 11.86 -18.80 17.35
C MET A 559 12.30 -18.85 18.82
N PRO A 560 13.61 -18.89 19.13
CA PRO A 560 14.02 -18.84 20.53
C PRO A 560 13.76 -17.45 21.15
N SER A 561 13.67 -17.42 22.48
CA SER A 561 13.31 -16.23 23.25
C SER A 561 14.30 -15.06 23.08
N GLN A 562 15.57 -15.35 22.85
CA GLN A 562 16.64 -14.36 22.62
C GLN A 562 16.47 -13.61 21.29
N GLN A 563 15.71 -14.14 20.32
CA GLN A 563 15.50 -13.53 19.01
C GLN A 563 14.45 -12.43 19.05
N LEU A 564 13.56 -12.48 20.04
CA LEU A 564 12.66 -11.37 20.37
C LEU A 564 13.45 -10.11 20.79
N MET A 565 14.71 -10.26 21.24
CA MET A 565 15.57 -9.12 21.58
C MET A 565 16.14 -8.40 20.37
N PHE A 566 16.14 -9.01 19.18
CA PHE A 566 16.72 -8.40 17.98
C PHE A 566 15.75 -7.50 17.22
N ASN A 567 14.46 -7.39 17.60
CA ASN A 567 13.39 -6.49 17.07
C ASN A 567 13.27 -6.29 15.53
N PHE A 568 14.10 -6.95 14.74
CA PHE A 568 14.37 -6.60 13.34
C PHE A 568 14.66 -7.84 12.47
N LEU A 569 14.72 -9.04 13.05
CA LEU A 569 14.73 -10.28 12.27
C LEU A 569 13.35 -10.51 11.67
N GLN A 570 13.30 -10.87 10.39
CA GLN A 570 12.05 -11.14 9.67
C GLN A 570 12.10 -12.53 9.03
N VAL A 571 10.94 -13.14 8.85
CA VAL A 571 10.78 -14.30 7.96
C VAL A 571 10.33 -13.77 6.61
N GLN A 572 10.95 -14.22 5.51
CA GLN A 572 10.45 -13.96 4.16
C GLN A 572 10.04 -15.26 3.49
N ILE A 573 8.87 -15.26 2.85
CA ILE A 573 8.40 -16.33 1.98
C ILE A 573 8.44 -15.83 0.53
N GLY A 574 9.18 -16.52 -0.32
CA GLY A 574 9.42 -16.12 -1.72
C GLY A 574 10.79 -15.47 -1.91
N CYS A 575 11.44 -15.76 -3.04
CA CYS A 575 12.80 -15.26 -3.35
C CYS A 575 12.80 -13.87 -4.00
N HIS A 576 11.63 -13.31 -4.30
CA HIS A 576 11.48 -12.10 -5.11
C HIS A 576 11.53 -10.82 -4.27
N THR A 577 12.00 -9.73 -4.89
CA THR A 577 11.79 -8.34 -4.42
C THR A 577 10.91 -7.52 -5.36
N ASP A 578 10.74 -8.01 -6.59
CA ASP A 578 10.05 -7.30 -7.66
C ASP A 578 8.55 -7.15 -7.42
N LYS A 579 8.07 -5.92 -7.66
CA LYS A 579 6.65 -5.57 -7.73
C LYS A 579 6.32 -5.19 -9.17
N LEU A 580 5.65 -6.08 -9.89
CA LEU A 580 5.33 -5.88 -11.30
C LEU A 580 4.26 -4.79 -11.47
N LYS A 581 4.40 -3.99 -12.53
CA LYS A 581 3.43 -2.96 -12.96
C LYS A 581 3.06 -3.08 -14.44
N ASN A 582 3.41 -4.22 -15.06
CA ASN A 582 3.24 -4.46 -16.48
C ASN A 582 1.76 -4.60 -16.85
N GLU A 583 1.42 -4.20 -18.07
CA GLU A 583 0.08 -4.40 -18.64
C GLU A 583 -0.28 -5.88 -18.78
N GLU A 584 0.71 -6.70 -19.14
CA GLU A 584 0.62 -8.16 -19.20
C GLU A 584 1.40 -8.77 -18.02
N LEU A 585 0.73 -9.63 -17.24
CA LEU A 585 1.30 -10.30 -16.08
C LEU A 585 1.34 -11.81 -16.27
N LYS A 586 2.53 -12.40 -16.20
CA LYS A 586 2.80 -13.85 -16.26
C LYS A 586 2.90 -14.49 -14.87
N ARG A 587 2.84 -13.68 -13.83
CA ARG A 587 2.67 -14.07 -12.42
C ARG A 587 1.97 -12.96 -11.65
N ALA A 588 1.62 -13.21 -10.39
CA ALA A 588 1.09 -12.16 -9.53
C ALA A 588 2.10 -11.01 -9.36
N PRO A 589 1.63 -9.75 -9.22
CA PRO A 589 2.51 -8.58 -9.11
C PRO A 589 3.52 -8.68 -7.96
N CYS A 590 3.10 -9.23 -6.83
CA CYS A 590 3.92 -9.43 -5.63
C CYS A 590 3.66 -10.85 -5.11
N VAL A 591 4.68 -11.70 -5.16
CA VAL A 591 4.60 -13.12 -4.72
C VAL A 591 5.38 -13.39 -3.44
N SER A 592 6.09 -12.39 -2.92
CA SER A 592 6.87 -12.47 -1.68
C SER A 592 6.15 -11.79 -0.52
N GLU A 593 6.34 -12.31 0.69
CA GLU A 593 5.81 -11.71 1.91
C GLU A 593 6.83 -11.76 3.04
N ARG A 594 6.91 -10.68 3.83
CA ARG A 594 7.78 -10.59 5.01
C ARG A 594 6.94 -10.51 6.27
N PHE A 595 7.36 -11.25 7.29
CA PHE A 595 6.72 -11.34 8.59
C PHE A 595 7.71 -10.89 9.66
N PRO A 596 7.42 -9.84 10.44
CA PRO A 596 8.23 -9.51 11.60
C PRO A 596 8.13 -10.63 12.63
N ILE A 597 9.25 -10.98 13.28
CA ILE A 597 9.26 -11.96 14.35
C ILE A 597 8.78 -11.28 15.64
N THR A 598 7.56 -11.56 16.06
CA THR A 598 6.90 -10.90 17.21
C THR A 598 6.56 -11.83 18.36
N ALA A 599 6.70 -13.14 18.18
CA ALA A 599 6.41 -14.17 19.19
C ALA A 599 7.33 -15.38 19.03
N GLU A 600 7.53 -16.13 20.11
CA GLU A 600 8.31 -17.39 20.09
C GLU A 600 7.70 -18.45 19.19
N MET A 601 6.39 -18.40 18.97
CA MET A 601 5.68 -19.23 18.02
C MET A 601 4.80 -18.35 17.15
N MET A 602 5.07 -18.34 15.85
CA MET A 602 4.32 -17.52 14.89
C MET A 602 3.83 -18.36 13.71
N LEU A 603 2.65 -18.04 13.22
CA LEU A 603 2.09 -18.62 12.00
C LEU A 603 2.60 -17.84 10.78
N VAL A 604 3.14 -18.55 9.80
CA VAL A 604 3.59 -17.99 8.53
C VAL A 604 2.84 -18.65 7.38
N ARG A 605 2.38 -17.87 6.41
CA ARG A 605 1.60 -18.32 5.25
C ARG A 605 1.79 -17.38 4.06
N ASN A 606 1.71 -17.88 2.84
CA ASN A 606 1.70 -17.06 1.63
C ASN A 606 0.82 -17.75 0.58
N LEU A 607 -0.11 -17.01 -0.04
CA LEU A 607 -0.98 -17.55 -1.09
C LEU A 607 -0.17 -18.22 -2.21
N TRP A 608 0.92 -17.59 -2.62
CA TRP A 608 1.75 -18.03 -3.75
C TRP A 608 2.79 -19.08 -3.36
N GLY A 609 2.96 -19.33 -2.06
CA GLY A 609 4.06 -20.16 -1.56
C GLY A 609 5.42 -19.48 -1.78
N GLY A 610 6.49 -20.23 -1.61
CA GLY A 610 7.84 -19.72 -1.81
C GLY A 610 8.88 -20.35 -0.90
N LEU A 611 10.16 -20.16 -1.25
CA LEU A 611 11.28 -20.51 -0.38
C LEU A 611 11.20 -19.71 0.92
N ILE A 612 11.54 -20.35 2.04
CA ILE A 612 11.56 -19.74 3.37
C ILE A 612 12.95 -19.15 3.61
N TYR A 613 13.00 -17.87 3.99
CA TYR A 613 14.22 -17.17 4.37
C TYR A 613 14.08 -16.58 5.76
N LEU A 614 15.21 -16.48 6.45
CA LEU A 614 15.35 -15.59 7.60
C LEU A 614 16.14 -14.36 7.13
N VAL A 615 15.63 -13.17 7.41
CA VAL A 615 16.21 -11.91 6.96
C VAL A 615 16.84 -11.22 8.16
N ALA A 616 18.16 -11.05 8.11
CA ALA A 616 18.95 -10.38 9.12
C ALA A 616 19.24 -8.93 8.69
N PRO A 617 18.88 -7.92 9.50
CA PRO A 617 19.14 -6.52 9.18
C PRO A 617 20.64 -6.21 9.30
N PRO A 618 21.12 -5.04 8.82
CA PRO A 618 22.51 -4.62 9.02
C PRO A 618 22.97 -4.67 10.49
N LYS A 619 24.27 -4.92 10.73
CA LYS A 619 24.92 -4.93 12.04
C LYS A 619 24.40 -6.01 13.01
N THR A 620 23.86 -7.10 12.49
CA THR A 620 23.40 -8.26 13.24
C THR A 620 24.52 -9.27 13.44
N GLN A 621 24.73 -9.69 14.67
CA GLN A 621 25.67 -10.78 15.01
C GLN A 621 24.94 -11.85 15.83
N VAL A 622 24.79 -13.01 15.23
CA VAL A 622 24.10 -14.16 15.83
C VAL A 622 24.89 -15.42 15.54
N GLN A 623 25.09 -16.27 16.55
CA GLN A 623 25.80 -17.54 16.41
C GLN A 623 25.06 -18.65 17.17
N GLY A 624 24.89 -19.81 16.54
CA GLY A 624 24.34 -21.02 17.15
C GLY A 624 22.84 -20.98 17.44
N VAL A 625 22.10 -20.10 16.77
CA VAL A 625 20.66 -19.94 17.01
C VAL A 625 19.87 -20.97 16.21
N GLN A 626 18.92 -21.64 16.85
CA GLN A 626 18.11 -22.66 16.20
C GLN A 626 16.68 -22.19 16.00
N VAL A 627 16.21 -22.20 14.74
CA VAL A 627 14.79 -21.98 14.40
C VAL A 627 14.18 -23.31 13.97
N THR A 628 12.94 -23.57 14.37
CA THR A 628 12.23 -24.80 13.94
C THR A 628 11.04 -24.46 13.06
N VAL A 629 10.96 -25.08 11.89
CA VAL A 629 9.80 -25.00 10.99
C VAL A 629 9.00 -26.28 11.13
N GLN A 630 7.74 -26.18 11.57
CA GLN A 630 6.95 -27.36 11.91
C GLN A 630 6.59 -28.22 10.71
N VAL A 631 6.17 -27.62 9.60
CA VAL A 631 5.85 -28.34 8.35
C VAL A 631 6.34 -27.52 7.17
N ALA A 632 7.08 -28.14 6.25
CA ALA A 632 7.53 -27.50 5.01
C ALA A 632 7.82 -28.55 3.94
N VAL A 633 7.98 -28.12 2.70
CA VAL A 633 8.45 -28.94 1.58
C VAL A 633 9.97 -28.78 1.46
N PRO A 634 10.77 -29.85 1.34
CA PRO A 634 12.20 -29.71 1.13
C PRO A 634 12.48 -29.16 -0.28
N ALA A 635 13.42 -28.22 -0.37
CA ALA A 635 13.88 -27.65 -1.63
C ALA A 635 15.29 -28.16 -1.98
N PRO A 636 15.65 -28.30 -3.28
CA PRO A 636 17.02 -28.56 -3.66
C PRO A 636 17.94 -27.44 -3.18
N TYR A 637 18.83 -27.75 -2.24
CA TYR A 637 19.73 -26.77 -1.64
C TYR A 637 21.13 -27.35 -1.55
N TYR A 638 22.03 -26.80 -2.36
CA TYR A 638 23.45 -27.11 -2.33
C TYR A 638 24.20 -26.00 -1.60
N LYS A 639 25.06 -26.37 -0.65
CA LYS A 639 25.93 -25.44 0.05
C LYS A 639 27.39 -25.88 -0.07
N PHE A 640 28.18 -25.05 -0.73
CA PHE A 640 29.60 -25.33 -0.97
C PHE A 640 30.36 -25.57 0.35
N GLY A 641 31.14 -26.66 0.39
CA GLY A 641 31.91 -27.09 1.55
C GLY A 641 31.09 -27.75 2.67
N VAL A 642 29.76 -27.90 2.50
CA VAL A 642 28.86 -28.51 3.49
C VAL A 642 28.11 -29.70 2.89
N THR A 643 27.48 -29.53 1.72
CA THR A 643 26.72 -30.58 1.06
C THR A 643 27.68 -31.59 0.41
N THR A 644 27.58 -32.87 0.77
CA THR A 644 28.39 -33.92 0.13
C THR A 644 27.79 -34.36 -1.20
N ALA A 645 28.58 -35.04 -2.05
CA ALA A 645 28.07 -35.59 -3.31
C ALA A 645 26.93 -36.60 -3.10
N ALA A 646 27.01 -37.40 -2.04
CA ALA A 646 25.95 -38.35 -1.67
C ALA A 646 24.67 -37.61 -1.27
N ASP A 647 24.76 -36.57 -0.44
CA ASP A 647 23.60 -35.75 -0.08
C ASP A 647 22.99 -35.08 -1.32
N TRP A 648 23.83 -34.51 -2.18
CA TRP A 648 23.38 -33.82 -3.39
C TRP A 648 22.62 -34.74 -4.35
N SER A 649 23.05 -35.98 -4.50
CA SER A 649 22.38 -36.98 -5.35
C SER A 649 20.90 -37.17 -4.97
N VAL A 650 20.57 -36.99 -3.70
CA VAL A 650 19.19 -37.04 -3.16
C VAL A 650 18.56 -35.65 -3.19
N LEU A 651 19.23 -34.62 -2.66
CA LEU A 651 18.69 -33.27 -2.49
C LEU A 651 18.28 -32.61 -3.81
N ARG A 652 19.00 -32.86 -4.91
CA ARG A 652 18.65 -32.31 -6.23
C ARG A 652 17.29 -32.76 -6.76
N SER A 653 16.76 -33.87 -6.21
CA SER A 653 15.44 -34.42 -6.55
C SER A 653 14.31 -33.92 -5.64
N ALA A 654 14.61 -33.08 -4.65
CA ALA A 654 13.61 -32.55 -3.73
C ALA A 654 12.47 -31.83 -4.49
N PRO A 655 11.22 -31.95 -4.01
CA PRO A 655 10.02 -31.68 -4.80
C PRO A 655 9.72 -30.18 -5.02
N ALA A 656 10.34 -29.27 -4.27
CA ALA A 656 10.06 -27.84 -4.44
C ALA A 656 10.37 -27.36 -5.88
N PRO A 657 9.62 -26.37 -6.40
CA PRO A 657 9.81 -25.84 -7.75
C PRO A 657 11.02 -24.89 -7.87
N TRP A 658 11.62 -24.49 -6.74
CA TRP A 658 12.78 -23.61 -6.67
C TRP A 658 13.95 -24.32 -5.99
N ALA A 659 15.16 -24.05 -6.48
CA ALA A 659 16.41 -24.53 -5.92
C ALA A 659 17.34 -23.37 -5.57
N GLU A 660 18.21 -23.58 -4.58
CA GLU A 660 19.30 -22.65 -4.22
C GLU A 660 20.66 -23.35 -4.30
N LEU A 661 21.62 -22.71 -4.98
CA LEU A 661 23.03 -23.11 -5.01
C LEU A 661 23.84 -22.02 -4.31
N GLU A 662 24.28 -22.30 -3.08
CA GLU A 662 25.03 -21.37 -2.25
C GLU A 662 26.54 -21.62 -2.34
N PHE A 663 27.25 -20.64 -2.88
CA PHE A 663 28.71 -20.63 -3.03
C PHE A 663 29.37 -19.67 -2.03
N GLU A 664 30.66 -19.36 -2.21
CA GLU A 664 31.42 -18.54 -1.26
C GLU A 664 30.87 -17.12 -1.16
N ASN A 665 30.64 -16.47 -2.31
CA ASN A 665 30.24 -15.06 -2.41
C ASN A 665 28.91 -14.85 -3.14
N ILE A 666 28.24 -15.89 -3.63
CA ILE A 666 27.02 -15.76 -4.42
C ILE A 666 26.07 -16.93 -4.16
N ILE A 667 24.77 -16.67 -4.26
CA ILE A 667 23.71 -17.69 -4.22
C ILE A 667 22.87 -17.58 -5.49
N LEU A 668 22.71 -18.70 -6.20
CA LEU A 668 21.89 -18.78 -7.40
C LEU A 668 20.53 -19.40 -7.04
N THR A 669 19.45 -18.66 -7.25
CA THR A 669 18.08 -19.16 -7.08
C THR A 669 17.45 -19.38 -8.44
N VAL A 670 17.21 -20.64 -8.79
CA VAL A 670 16.75 -21.06 -10.12
C VAL A 670 15.58 -22.04 -10.02
N PRO A 671 14.78 -22.19 -11.07
CA PRO A 671 13.80 -23.28 -11.16
C PRO A 671 14.47 -24.65 -10.97
N SER A 672 13.87 -25.53 -10.16
CA SER A 672 14.47 -26.82 -9.81
C SER A 672 14.69 -27.74 -11.01
N ASP A 673 13.87 -27.64 -12.06
CA ASP A 673 14.01 -28.44 -13.28
C ASP A 673 15.38 -28.30 -13.93
N VAL A 674 15.98 -27.11 -13.83
CA VAL A 674 17.31 -26.80 -14.40
C VAL A 674 18.46 -27.47 -13.64
N ILE A 675 18.30 -27.81 -12.36
CA ILE A 675 19.37 -28.42 -11.54
C ILE A 675 19.22 -29.92 -11.31
N ARG A 676 18.09 -30.54 -11.70
CA ARG A 676 17.83 -31.97 -11.43
C ARG A 676 18.87 -32.89 -12.05
N THR A 677 19.49 -32.44 -13.15
CA THR A 677 20.54 -33.15 -13.89
C THR A 677 21.94 -32.60 -13.62
N LEU A 678 22.12 -31.73 -12.63
CA LEU A 678 23.43 -31.22 -12.25
C LEU A 678 24.13 -32.25 -11.36
N ASP A 679 25.07 -33.02 -11.92
CA ASP A 679 25.80 -34.06 -11.16
C ASP A 679 26.98 -33.48 -10.36
N HIS A 680 27.65 -32.45 -10.89
CA HIS A 680 28.89 -31.87 -10.35
C HIS A 680 28.71 -30.40 -9.91
N PRO A 681 27.97 -30.12 -8.82
CA PRO A 681 27.76 -28.75 -8.32
C PRO A 681 29.04 -28.13 -7.73
N ASP A 682 30.06 -28.93 -7.43
CA ASP A 682 31.37 -28.52 -6.93
C ASP A 682 32.24 -27.89 -8.01
N GLU A 683 32.20 -28.39 -9.25
CA GLU A 683 32.83 -27.75 -10.41
C GLU A 683 32.20 -26.39 -10.70
N LEU A 684 30.86 -26.33 -10.67
CA LEU A 684 30.11 -25.09 -10.82
C LEU A 684 30.45 -24.09 -9.70
N ALA A 685 30.53 -24.56 -8.45
CA ALA A 685 30.94 -23.72 -7.33
C ALA A 685 32.36 -23.17 -7.51
N SER A 686 33.30 -24.00 -8.00
CA SER A 686 34.67 -23.58 -8.28
C SER A 686 34.73 -22.46 -9.33
N ARG A 687 33.95 -22.58 -10.41
CA ARG A 687 33.83 -21.55 -11.45
C ARG A 687 33.26 -20.25 -10.90
N TRP A 688 32.13 -20.28 -10.20
CA TRP A 688 31.50 -19.08 -9.65
C TRP A 688 32.33 -18.43 -8.54
N ASN A 689 33.02 -19.22 -7.72
CA ASN A 689 33.98 -18.69 -6.73
C ASN A 689 35.13 -17.95 -7.43
N ALA A 690 35.67 -18.48 -8.54
CA ALA A 690 36.69 -17.79 -9.32
C ALA A 690 36.17 -16.50 -9.96
N ILE A 691 34.97 -16.52 -10.55
CA ILE A 691 34.30 -15.33 -11.09
C ILE A 691 34.15 -14.26 -10.01
N MET A 692 33.57 -14.60 -8.85
CA MET A 692 33.32 -13.63 -7.79
C MET A 692 34.62 -13.08 -7.16
N ARG A 693 35.69 -13.87 -7.11
CA ARG A 693 37.02 -13.37 -6.72
C ARG A 693 37.56 -12.36 -7.73
N ALA A 694 37.40 -12.61 -9.03
CA ALA A 694 37.76 -11.64 -10.06
C ALA A 694 36.90 -10.36 -10.00
N ILE A 695 35.61 -10.47 -9.67
CA ILE A 695 34.77 -9.30 -9.40
C ILE A 695 35.36 -8.45 -8.26
N ALA A 696 35.69 -9.10 -7.14
CA ALA A 696 36.30 -8.48 -5.97
C ALA A 696 37.64 -7.80 -6.30
N ASP A 697 38.47 -8.53 -7.02
CA ASP A 697 39.83 -8.14 -7.38
C ASP A 697 39.84 -6.92 -8.29
N LEU A 698 38.99 -6.88 -9.35
CA LEU A 698 38.86 -5.67 -10.16
C LEU A 698 38.35 -4.50 -9.31
N ALA A 699 37.34 -4.73 -8.46
CA ALA A 699 36.78 -3.69 -7.59
C ALA A 699 37.73 -3.24 -6.46
N ALA A 700 38.92 -3.85 -6.33
CA ALA A 700 39.90 -3.61 -5.28
C ALA A 700 39.33 -3.74 -3.86
N ILE A 701 38.48 -4.75 -3.64
CA ILE A 701 37.89 -5.09 -2.34
C ILE A 701 38.33 -6.49 -1.87
N PRO A 702 38.15 -6.84 -0.58
CA PRO A 702 38.49 -8.18 -0.10
C PRO A 702 37.78 -9.27 -0.90
N HIS A 703 38.52 -10.33 -1.26
CA HIS A 703 38.01 -11.45 -2.06
C HIS A 703 36.80 -12.17 -1.45
N LYS A 704 36.66 -12.11 -0.12
CA LYS A 704 35.46 -12.59 0.57
C LYS A 704 34.51 -11.43 0.79
N PHE A 705 33.33 -11.55 0.19
CA PHE A 705 32.33 -10.51 0.27
C PHE A 705 31.78 -10.41 1.70
N PRO A 706 31.47 -9.20 2.19
CA PRO A 706 30.84 -9.01 3.49
C PRO A 706 29.43 -9.59 3.55
N ARG A 707 28.76 -9.72 2.39
CA ARG A 707 27.46 -10.32 2.19
C ARG A 707 27.47 -10.99 0.82
N LYS A 708 26.96 -12.22 0.72
CA LYS A 708 26.86 -12.92 -0.58
C LYS A 708 25.94 -12.16 -1.53
N GLU A 709 26.27 -12.09 -2.80
CA GLU A 709 25.35 -11.67 -3.87
C GLU A 709 24.28 -12.74 -4.10
N ARG A 710 23.16 -12.37 -4.74
CA ARG A 710 22.05 -13.29 -5.03
C ARG A 710 21.53 -13.09 -6.44
N PHE A 711 21.22 -14.19 -7.13
CA PHE A 711 20.43 -14.21 -8.37
C PHE A 711 19.08 -14.87 -8.15
N VAL A 712 18.07 -14.38 -8.85
CA VAL A 712 16.76 -15.02 -8.99
C VAL A 712 16.34 -15.02 -10.46
N CYS A 713 16.15 -16.22 -11.02
CA CYS A 713 15.64 -16.40 -12.38
C CYS A 713 14.13 -16.64 -12.37
N ASP A 714 13.37 -15.66 -12.84
CA ASP A 714 11.92 -15.63 -12.71
C ASP A 714 11.20 -15.57 -14.06
N VAL A 715 9.93 -15.99 -14.09
CA VAL A 715 9.12 -15.96 -15.32
C VAL A 715 8.90 -14.53 -15.85
N GLN A 716 8.92 -13.54 -14.95
CA GLN A 716 8.77 -12.14 -15.30
C GLN A 716 9.39 -11.24 -14.22
N ILE A 717 10.21 -10.29 -14.68
CA ILE A 717 10.86 -9.28 -13.85
C ILE A 717 10.30 -7.88 -14.15
N SER A 718 10.64 -6.92 -13.29
CA SER A 718 10.11 -5.56 -13.32
C SER A 718 10.72 -4.68 -14.41
N TYR A 719 11.99 -4.91 -14.76
CA TYR A 719 12.73 -4.09 -15.74
C TYR A 719 13.65 -4.95 -16.61
N GLY A 720 13.73 -4.61 -17.90
CA GLY A 720 14.74 -5.15 -18.81
C GLY A 720 14.71 -6.68 -18.99
N TRP A 721 15.86 -7.22 -19.37
CA TRP A 721 16.11 -8.66 -19.48
C TRP A 721 16.75 -9.24 -18.19
N MET A 722 17.59 -8.43 -17.55
CA MET A 722 18.10 -8.61 -16.20
C MET A 722 18.16 -7.22 -15.55
N HIS A 723 18.19 -7.16 -14.22
CA HIS A 723 18.54 -5.94 -13.52
C HIS A 723 19.24 -6.22 -12.18
N ALA A 724 20.21 -5.37 -11.88
CA ALA A 724 20.97 -5.38 -10.64
C ALA A 724 20.10 -5.11 -9.42
N GLY A 725 20.63 -5.48 -8.25
CA GLY A 725 19.93 -5.40 -6.98
C GLY A 725 20.37 -6.48 -6.00
N TYR A 726 19.58 -6.65 -4.95
CA TYR A 726 19.71 -7.75 -4.00
C TYR A 726 18.34 -8.37 -3.74
N PRO A 727 17.95 -9.42 -4.50
CA PRO A 727 18.73 -10.12 -5.52
C PRO A 727 18.85 -9.38 -6.86
N ILE A 728 19.81 -9.81 -7.67
CA ILE A 728 19.82 -9.58 -9.13
C ILE A 728 18.70 -10.43 -9.72
N MET A 729 17.82 -9.80 -10.50
CA MET A 729 16.68 -10.46 -11.13
C MET A 729 16.99 -10.71 -12.61
N ALA A 730 16.66 -11.90 -13.10
CA ALA A 730 16.82 -12.28 -14.49
C ALA A 730 15.60 -13.05 -15.00
N HIS A 731 15.30 -12.99 -16.29
CA HIS A 731 14.26 -13.89 -16.86
C HIS A 731 14.67 -15.36 -16.78
N LYS A 732 13.67 -16.23 -16.64
CA LYS A 732 13.79 -17.68 -16.48
C LYS A 732 14.82 -18.34 -17.43
N PRO A 733 14.91 -18.00 -18.74
CA PRO A 733 15.88 -18.63 -19.63
C PRO A 733 17.34 -18.48 -19.21
N ALA A 734 17.67 -17.42 -18.45
CA ALA A 734 19.03 -17.22 -17.92
C ALA A 734 19.47 -18.31 -16.94
N ALA A 735 18.53 -19.00 -16.27
CA ALA A 735 18.83 -20.04 -15.29
C ALA A 735 19.76 -21.12 -15.85
N VAL A 736 19.56 -21.49 -17.12
CA VAL A 736 20.34 -22.51 -17.80
C VAL A 736 21.80 -22.06 -17.95
N ASN A 737 22.04 -20.80 -18.34
CA ASN A 737 23.38 -20.25 -18.49
C ASN A 737 24.11 -20.11 -17.14
N LEU A 738 23.36 -19.89 -16.05
CA LEU A 738 23.95 -19.75 -14.72
C LEU A 738 24.47 -21.08 -14.14
N VAL A 739 23.94 -22.23 -14.57
CA VAL A 739 24.29 -23.54 -14.01
C VAL A 739 25.04 -24.47 -14.97
N ARG A 740 25.13 -24.12 -16.26
CA ARG A 740 25.88 -24.89 -17.25
C ARG A 740 27.39 -24.61 -17.18
N MET A 741 28.15 -25.53 -17.76
CA MET A 741 29.62 -25.53 -17.78
C MET A 741 30.18 -25.55 -19.22
N ASP A 742 29.33 -25.43 -20.25
CA ASP A 742 29.74 -25.51 -21.67
C ASP A 742 30.12 -24.11 -22.22
N LEU A 743 31.43 -23.89 -22.37
CA LEU A 743 32.00 -22.62 -22.83
C LEU A 743 31.62 -22.20 -24.25
N GLU A 744 31.15 -23.11 -25.12
CA GLU A 744 30.74 -22.75 -26.50
C GLU A 744 29.34 -22.13 -26.55
N THR A 745 28.50 -22.39 -25.55
CA THR A 745 27.10 -21.91 -25.47
C THR A 745 26.81 -21.02 -24.26
N ASP A 746 27.77 -20.86 -23.34
CA ASP A 746 27.64 -20.06 -22.12
C ASP A 746 27.70 -18.55 -22.38
N ASP A 747 26.55 -17.91 -22.50
CA ASP A 747 26.43 -16.44 -22.42
C ASP A 747 26.36 -15.98 -20.96
N LEU A 748 27.53 -15.66 -20.38
CA LEU A 748 27.68 -15.06 -19.04
C LEU A 748 27.88 -13.55 -19.07
N TRP A 749 27.82 -12.89 -20.24
CA TRP A 749 28.01 -11.44 -20.33
C TRP A 749 26.96 -10.70 -19.50
N GLY A 750 25.69 -11.06 -19.65
CA GLY A 750 24.56 -10.47 -18.91
C GLY A 750 24.69 -10.63 -17.38
N PRO A 751 24.82 -11.86 -16.84
CA PRO A 751 25.00 -12.05 -15.40
C PRO A 751 26.19 -11.28 -14.81
N ILE A 752 27.33 -11.25 -15.50
CA ILE A 752 28.51 -10.52 -15.02
C ILE A 752 28.31 -9.01 -15.12
N HIS A 753 27.59 -8.53 -16.13
CA HIS A 753 27.22 -7.13 -16.29
C HIS A 753 26.41 -6.63 -15.09
N GLU A 754 25.41 -7.40 -14.63
CA GLU A 754 24.63 -7.06 -13.43
C GLU A 754 25.46 -7.09 -12.14
N LEU A 755 26.41 -8.03 -12.02
CA LEU A 755 27.37 -8.01 -10.91
C LEU A 755 28.27 -6.77 -10.95
N GLY A 756 28.63 -6.31 -12.16
CA GLY A 756 29.37 -5.08 -12.39
C GLY A 756 28.59 -3.83 -11.93
N HIS A 757 27.27 -3.77 -12.16
CA HIS A 757 26.42 -2.72 -11.60
C HIS A 757 26.49 -2.68 -10.07
N ASN A 758 26.49 -3.83 -9.39
CA ASN A 758 26.65 -3.89 -7.93
C ASN A 758 28.04 -3.40 -7.44
N GLN A 759 29.03 -3.25 -8.33
CA GLN A 759 30.36 -2.69 -8.01
C GLN A 759 30.54 -1.22 -8.39
N GLN A 760 29.60 -0.62 -9.13
CA GLN A 760 29.65 0.81 -9.46
C GLN A 760 29.56 1.68 -8.20
N ARG A 761 30.32 2.78 -8.15
CA ARG A 761 30.32 3.71 -6.99
C ARG A 761 30.15 5.15 -7.43
N GLY A 762 29.30 5.89 -6.72
CA GLY A 762 28.97 7.27 -7.06
C GLY A 762 30.15 8.24 -7.13
N CYS A 763 31.31 7.93 -6.52
CA CYS A 763 32.52 8.75 -6.56
C CYS A 763 33.26 8.74 -7.92
N TRP A 764 33.06 7.71 -8.76
CA TRP A 764 33.69 7.59 -10.08
C TRP A 764 32.70 7.36 -11.22
N GLU A 765 31.40 7.35 -10.94
CA GLU A 765 30.34 7.25 -11.94
C GLU A 765 29.85 8.64 -12.39
N PHE A 766 29.49 8.75 -13.67
CA PHE A 766 29.00 9.97 -14.31
C PHE A 766 27.62 9.76 -14.98
N PRO A 767 26.52 9.50 -14.24
CA PRO A 767 25.20 9.28 -14.82
C PRO A 767 24.70 10.47 -15.65
N PRO A 768 23.99 10.25 -16.77
CA PRO A 768 23.55 8.96 -17.31
C PRO A 768 24.60 8.26 -18.21
N HIS A 769 25.81 8.82 -18.35
CA HIS A 769 26.78 8.36 -19.35
C HIS A 769 27.34 6.96 -19.06
N THR A 770 27.76 6.73 -17.82
CA THR A 770 28.49 5.52 -17.41
C THR A 770 27.61 4.42 -16.84
N THR A 771 26.32 4.70 -16.58
CA THR A 771 25.37 3.76 -15.95
C THR A 771 25.46 2.37 -16.57
N GLU A 772 25.32 2.27 -17.89
CA GLU A 772 25.42 1.02 -18.68
C GLU A 772 26.79 0.82 -19.34
N GLY A 773 27.78 1.62 -18.94
CA GLY A 773 29.11 1.68 -19.53
C GLY A 773 30.13 0.93 -18.67
N THR A 774 30.41 1.44 -17.48
CA THR A 774 31.51 0.97 -16.62
C THR A 774 31.24 -0.39 -15.98
N CYS A 775 29.98 -0.78 -15.77
CA CYS A 775 29.61 -2.13 -15.32
C CYS A 775 30.21 -3.23 -16.24
N ASN A 776 30.33 -2.96 -17.55
CA ASN A 776 30.93 -3.90 -18.51
C ASN A 776 32.44 -4.09 -18.34
N LEU A 777 33.14 -3.27 -17.55
CA LEU A 777 34.55 -3.53 -17.22
C LEU A 777 34.71 -4.87 -16.53
N TRP A 778 33.78 -5.21 -15.63
CA TRP A 778 33.74 -6.52 -14.98
C TRP A 778 33.44 -7.63 -15.98
N SER A 779 32.51 -7.42 -16.92
CA SER A 779 32.25 -8.39 -17.98
C SER A 779 33.50 -8.69 -18.79
N VAL A 780 34.22 -7.67 -19.27
CA VAL A 780 35.47 -7.90 -20.02
C VAL A 780 36.51 -8.57 -19.14
N TYR A 781 36.72 -8.08 -17.91
CA TYR A 781 37.75 -8.60 -17.01
C TYR A 781 37.57 -10.09 -16.70
N VAL A 782 36.37 -10.50 -16.33
CA VAL A 782 36.08 -11.91 -15.98
C VAL A 782 36.21 -12.82 -17.20
N HIS A 783 35.75 -12.38 -18.37
CA HIS A 783 35.89 -13.19 -19.59
C HIS A 783 37.36 -13.43 -19.93
N GLU A 784 38.21 -12.40 -19.83
CA GLU A 784 39.63 -12.53 -20.15
C GLU A 784 40.42 -13.31 -19.11
N THR A 785 40.19 -13.05 -17.83
CA THR A 785 41.07 -13.52 -16.75
C THR A 785 40.60 -14.81 -16.08
N VAL A 786 39.31 -15.11 -16.13
CA VAL A 786 38.74 -16.31 -15.49
C VAL A 786 38.24 -17.30 -16.54
N LEU A 787 37.47 -16.84 -17.52
CA LEU A 787 36.87 -17.73 -18.52
C LEU A 787 37.83 -18.07 -19.68
N GLY A 788 38.96 -17.36 -19.80
CA GLY A 788 39.90 -17.54 -20.91
C GLY A 788 39.33 -17.17 -22.29
N ILE A 789 38.24 -16.40 -22.32
CA ILE A 789 37.55 -15.96 -23.53
C ILE A 789 38.12 -14.60 -23.93
N ASN A 790 38.74 -14.54 -25.11
CA ASN A 790 39.18 -13.27 -25.68
C ASN A 790 37.98 -12.33 -25.83
N ARG A 791 38.14 -11.05 -25.44
CA ARG A 791 37.06 -10.05 -25.50
C ARG A 791 36.35 -9.99 -26.86
N GLU A 792 37.07 -10.17 -27.97
CA GLU A 792 36.45 -10.14 -29.31
C GLU A 792 35.41 -11.24 -29.54
N LYS A 793 35.47 -12.32 -28.76
CA LYS A 793 34.50 -13.43 -28.77
C LYS A 793 33.49 -13.33 -27.63
N ALA A 794 33.76 -12.51 -26.60
CA ALA A 794 32.91 -12.40 -25.42
C ALA A 794 31.59 -11.66 -25.70
N HIS A 795 31.59 -10.66 -26.59
CA HIS A 795 30.34 -9.97 -26.96
C HIS A 795 30.41 -9.31 -28.35
N PRO A 796 29.34 -9.35 -29.18
CA PRO A 796 29.36 -8.79 -30.53
C PRO A 796 29.76 -7.30 -30.58
N ASN A 797 29.36 -6.52 -29.57
CA ASN A 797 29.65 -5.09 -29.50
C ASN A 797 31.12 -4.75 -29.23
N ILE A 798 31.97 -5.67 -28.77
CA ILE A 798 33.37 -5.35 -28.44
C ILE A 798 34.39 -5.93 -29.43
N THR A 799 33.91 -6.46 -30.55
CA THR A 799 34.75 -6.79 -31.71
C THR A 799 35.50 -5.55 -32.22
N ALA A 800 36.73 -5.69 -32.69
CA ALA A 800 37.50 -4.57 -33.25
C ALA A 800 36.72 -3.80 -34.34
N LYS A 801 35.95 -4.51 -35.18
CA LYS A 801 35.10 -3.90 -36.22
C LYS A 801 34.06 -2.96 -35.62
N ASN A 802 33.32 -3.40 -34.60
CA ASN A 802 32.25 -2.58 -34.00
C ASN A 802 32.80 -1.44 -33.15
N ARG A 803 33.92 -1.65 -32.44
CA ARG A 803 34.63 -0.60 -31.69
C ARG A 803 35.15 0.50 -32.62
N ASN A 804 35.86 0.13 -33.70
CA ASN A 804 36.33 1.08 -34.70
C ASN A 804 35.20 1.84 -35.38
N LYS A 805 34.08 1.17 -35.69
CA LYS A 805 32.88 1.81 -36.25
C LYS A 805 32.33 2.88 -35.30
N ARG A 806 32.22 2.58 -33.99
CA ARG A 806 31.73 3.53 -32.98
C ARG A 806 32.63 4.76 -32.86
N MET A 807 33.95 4.58 -32.77
CA MET A 807 34.89 5.71 -32.69
C MET A 807 34.80 6.64 -33.91
N LYS A 808 34.78 6.06 -35.13
CA LYS A 808 34.58 6.82 -36.37
C LYS A 808 33.26 7.60 -36.37
N GLN A 809 32.20 6.99 -35.87
CA GLN A 809 30.89 7.64 -35.76
C GLN A 809 30.92 8.79 -34.75
N PHE A 810 31.55 8.60 -33.58
CA PHE A 810 31.69 9.63 -32.56
C PHE A 810 32.46 10.86 -33.09
N ALA A 811 33.56 10.62 -33.81
CA ALA A 811 34.29 11.67 -34.51
C ALA A 811 33.41 12.40 -35.54
N LYS A 812 32.68 11.65 -36.38
CA LYS A 812 31.82 12.21 -37.43
C LYS A 812 30.70 13.11 -36.89
N VAL A 813 30.15 12.81 -35.71
CA VAL A 813 29.09 13.63 -35.09
C VAL A 813 29.63 14.80 -34.25
N GLY A 814 30.93 15.09 -34.35
CA GLY A 814 31.59 16.22 -33.72
C GLY A 814 32.00 16.00 -32.27
N LYS A 815 32.25 14.74 -31.86
CA LYS A 815 32.74 14.37 -30.51
C LYS A 815 31.93 15.08 -29.41
N LYS A 816 30.62 14.86 -29.33
CA LYS A 816 29.79 15.52 -28.30
C LYS A 816 29.74 14.66 -27.03
N LEU A 817 29.98 15.25 -25.87
CA LEU A 817 29.85 14.56 -24.57
C LEU A 817 28.45 13.95 -24.38
N SER A 818 27.39 14.61 -24.88
CA SER A 818 26.03 14.07 -24.87
C SER A 818 25.85 12.78 -25.67
N SER A 819 26.77 12.45 -26.57
CA SER A 819 26.81 11.18 -27.34
C SER A 819 27.75 10.14 -26.72
N TRP A 820 28.47 10.48 -25.65
CA TRP A 820 29.34 9.57 -24.89
C TRP A 820 28.48 8.82 -23.85
N MET A 821 27.86 7.72 -24.25
CA MET A 821 26.98 6.90 -23.39
C MET A 821 27.20 5.40 -23.64
N MET A 822 26.92 4.58 -22.62
CA MET A 822 26.92 3.10 -22.70
C MET A 822 28.20 2.52 -23.34
N TRP A 823 28.09 1.86 -24.51
CA TRP A 823 29.20 1.29 -25.27
C TRP A 823 30.23 2.32 -25.75
N MET A 824 29.83 3.57 -25.98
CA MET A 824 30.77 4.63 -26.32
C MET A 824 31.60 5.02 -25.11
N ALA A 825 30.96 5.11 -23.94
CA ALA A 825 31.65 5.37 -22.70
C ALA A 825 32.65 4.27 -22.35
N LEU A 826 32.24 3.00 -22.49
CA LEU A 826 33.10 1.84 -22.28
C LEU A 826 34.39 1.89 -23.13
N GLU A 827 34.31 2.37 -24.38
CA GLU A 827 35.48 2.45 -25.28
C GLU A 827 36.64 3.26 -24.69
N THR A 828 36.33 4.39 -24.04
CA THR A 828 37.34 5.21 -23.35
C THR A 828 38.10 4.40 -22.30
N TYR A 829 37.40 3.57 -21.53
CA TYR A 829 38.01 2.73 -20.50
C TYR A 829 38.76 1.53 -21.09
N LEU A 830 38.27 0.93 -22.18
CA LEU A 830 38.98 -0.16 -22.86
C LEU A 830 40.32 0.31 -23.45
N GLN A 831 40.39 1.54 -23.97
CA GLN A 831 41.65 2.12 -24.45
C GLN A 831 42.66 2.37 -23.31
N LEU A 832 42.17 2.82 -22.15
CA LEU A 832 43.00 2.92 -20.94
C LEU A 832 43.50 1.53 -20.52
N GLN A 833 42.63 0.52 -20.56
CA GLN A 833 42.97 -0.84 -20.19
C GLN A 833 43.99 -1.44 -21.17
N GLU A 834 43.88 -1.19 -22.47
CA GLU A 834 44.81 -1.67 -23.49
C GLU A 834 46.20 -1.04 -23.33
N LYS A 835 46.27 0.22 -22.90
CA LYS A 835 47.54 0.93 -22.69
C LYS A 835 48.20 0.58 -21.35
N PHE A 836 47.43 0.50 -20.26
CA PHE A 836 47.95 0.47 -18.89
C PHE A 836 47.67 -0.85 -18.14
N GLY A 837 46.87 -1.75 -18.72
CA GLY A 837 46.50 -3.03 -18.12
C GLY A 837 45.48 -2.92 -16.99
N TRP A 838 45.02 -4.08 -16.51
CA TRP A 838 44.02 -4.16 -15.44
C TRP A 838 44.55 -3.71 -14.07
N ASP A 839 45.86 -3.85 -13.81
CA ASP A 839 46.46 -3.39 -12.55
C ASP A 839 46.35 -1.87 -12.35
N ALA A 840 46.34 -1.09 -13.43
CA ALA A 840 46.08 0.34 -13.35
C ALA A 840 44.67 0.63 -12.81
N PHE A 841 43.65 -0.08 -13.31
CA PHE A 841 42.27 0.06 -12.85
C PHE A 841 42.13 -0.32 -11.37
N LYS A 842 42.73 -1.44 -10.95
CA LYS A 842 42.71 -1.87 -9.55
C LYS A 842 43.32 -0.81 -8.63
N LYS A 843 44.46 -0.23 -9.00
CA LYS A 843 45.10 0.86 -8.24
C LYS A 843 44.24 2.12 -8.20
N VAL A 844 43.60 2.49 -9.31
CA VAL A 844 42.67 3.64 -9.35
C VAL A 844 41.48 3.40 -8.43
N PHE A 845 40.81 2.25 -8.51
CA PHE A 845 39.68 1.95 -7.64
C PHE A 845 40.09 1.85 -6.16
N ALA A 846 41.27 1.29 -5.87
CA ALA A 846 41.86 1.29 -4.53
C ALA A 846 42.04 2.71 -3.98
N ALA A 847 42.59 3.64 -4.78
CA ALA A 847 42.76 5.03 -4.37
C ALA A 847 41.42 5.69 -4.01
N TYR A 848 40.36 5.41 -4.77
CA TYR A 848 39.01 5.92 -4.46
C TYR A 848 38.40 5.33 -3.19
N HIS A 849 38.79 4.13 -2.75
CA HIS A 849 38.34 3.59 -1.45
C HIS A 849 38.91 4.36 -0.26
N GLU A 850 40.06 5.04 -0.44
CA GLU A 850 40.70 5.88 0.57
C GLU A 850 40.20 7.33 0.56
N MET A 851 39.46 7.74 -0.49
CA MET A 851 38.96 9.11 -0.62
C MET A 851 37.72 9.37 0.24
N SER A 852 37.79 10.39 1.09
CA SER A 852 36.66 10.83 1.91
C SER A 852 35.86 12.00 1.31
N LYS A 853 36.41 12.69 0.30
CA LYS A 853 35.80 13.86 -0.36
C LYS A 853 35.96 13.76 -1.87
N PHE A 854 34.87 13.96 -2.60
CA PHE A 854 34.85 13.99 -4.07
C PHE A 854 33.74 14.96 -4.55
N PRO A 855 33.82 15.47 -5.78
CA PRO A 855 32.81 16.38 -6.31
C PRO A 855 31.42 15.76 -6.42
N GLY A 856 30.38 16.57 -6.20
CA GLY A 856 28.99 16.13 -6.31
C GLY A 856 28.48 16.03 -7.75
N ASP A 857 29.05 16.84 -8.66
CA ASP A 857 28.66 16.94 -10.06
C ASP A 857 29.61 16.16 -11.00
N ASN A 858 29.11 15.79 -12.18
CA ASN A 858 29.88 15.00 -13.15
C ASN A 858 31.14 15.71 -13.65
N LYS A 859 31.10 17.03 -13.85
CA LYS A 859 32.24 17.80 -14.38
C LYS A 859 33.42 17.71 -13.40
N GLY A 860 33.17 17.94 -12.12
CA GLY A 860 34.18 17.78 -11.08
C GLY A 860 34.70 16.34 -11.00
N LYS A 861 33.81 15.34 -11.03
CA LYS A 861 34.23 13.93 -10.95
C LYS A 861 35.07 13.48 -12.14
N MET A 862 34.77 13.93 -13.36
CA MET A 862 35.57 13.65 -14.57
C MET A 862 36.99 14.21 -14.45
N ASN A 863 37.14 15.43 -13.90
CA ASN A 863 38.45 16.03 -13.64
C ASN A 863 39.22 15.25 -12.55
N LEU A 864 38.56 14.87 -11.46
CA LEU A 864 39.17 14.05 -10.40
C LEU A 864 39.60 12.68 -10.94
N TYR A 865 38.81 12.06 -11.80
CA TYR A 865 39.16 10.78 -12.42
C TYR A 865 40.37 10.91 -13.33
N ALA A 866 40.42 11.94 -14.17
CA ALA A 866 41.58 12.23 -15.01
C ALA A 866 42.85 12.46 -14.18
N GLU A 867 42.76 13.22 -13.09
CA GLU A 867 43.87 13.45 -12.15
C GLU A 867 44.34 12.13 -11.50
N THR A 868 43.40 11.37 -10.94
CA THR A 868 43.67 10.13 -10.20
C THR A 868 44.30 9.09 -11.11
N PHE A 869 43.74 8.88 -12.30
CA PHE A 869 44.26 7.90 -13.26
C PHE A 869 45.64 8.32 -13.75
N SER A 870 45.82 9.59 -14.14
CA SER A 870 47.11 10.12 -14.63
C SER A 870 48.24 9.93 -13.61
N LYS A 871 47.98 10.28 -12.34
CA LYS A 871 48.93 10.08 -11.24
C LYS A 871 49.24 8.60 -11.00
N THR A 872 48.23 7.74 -11.10
CA THR A 872 48.39 6.29 -10.90
C THR A 872 49.29 5.65 -11.96
N VAL A 873 49.20 6.11 -13.21
CA VAL A 873 50.00 5.56 -14.33
C VAL A 873 51.25 6.37 -14.65
N GLY A 874 51.49 7.48 -13.95
CA GLY A 874 52.64 8.35 -14.17
C GLY A 874 52.66 9.04 -15.54
N MET A 875 51.49 9.29 -16.13
CA MET A 875 51.36 9.87 -17.48
C MET A 875 50.19 10.86 -17.50
N ASN A 876 50.37 12.02 -18.15
CA ASN A 876 49.32 13.02 -18.26
C ASN A 876 48.28 12.58 -19.31
N LEU A 877 47.06 12.27 -18.86
CA LEU A 877 45.94 11.80 -19.68
C LEU A 877 44.96 12.92 -20.06
N CYS A 878 45.23 14.19 -19.75
CA CYS A 878 44.32 15.29 -20.05
C CYS A 878 43.97 15.38 -21.54
N GLY A 879 44.98 15.25 -22.42
CA GLY A 879 44.76 15.26 -23.87
C GLY A 879 43.81 14.15 -24.33
N PHE A 880 44.01 12.93 -23.80
CA PHE A 880 43.16 11.78 -24.08
C PHE A 880 41.69 12.00 -23.67
N PHE A 881 41.45 12.47 -22.44
CA PHE A 881 40.09 12.72 -21.97
C PHE A 881 39.43 13.89 -22.72
N LYS A 882 40.19 14.93 -23.08
CA LYS A 882 39.70 16.01 -23.95
C LYS A 882 39.31 15.52 -25.34
N ALA A 883 40.04 14.56 -25.92
CA ALA A 883 39.68 13.95 -27.21
C ALA A 883 38.38 13.13 -27.15
N TRP A 884 37.99 12.67 -25.96
CA TRP A 884 36.67 12.11 -25.65
C TRP A 884 35.65 13.15 -25.17
N SER A 885 35.99 14.43 -25.28
CA SER A 885 35.16 15.60 -24.96
C SER A 885 34.77 15.72 -23.50
N TRP A 886 35.58 15.17 -22.60
CA TRP A 886 35.46 15.45 -21.17
C TRP A 886 35.85 16.91 -20.91
N PRO A 887 35.12 17.61 -20.01
CA PRO A 887 35.35 19.01 -19.69
C PRO A 887 36.54 19.17 -18.72
N ILE A 888 37.73 18.77 -19.16
CA ILE A 888 38.97 18.89 -18.38
C ILE A 888 39.37 20.36 -18.24
N GLU A 889 39.50 20.83 -17.01
CA GLU A 889 39.80 22.20 -16.65
C GLU A 889 41.30 22.48 -16.65
N ALA A 890 41.69 23.74 -16.91
CA ALA A 890 43.09 24.17 -16.91
C ALA A 890 43.81 23.85 -15.59
N ALA A 891 43.11 23.96 -14.45
CA ALA A 891 43.65 23.61 -13.14
C ALA A 891 44.04 22.12 -13.03
N THR A 892 43.32 21.22 -13.69
CA THR A 892 43.66 19.79 -13.74
C THR A 892 44.89 19.56 -14.62
N GLU A 893 45.02 20.30 -15.71
CA GLU A 893 46.21 20.24 -16.58
C GLU A 893 47.46 20.74 -15.89
N GLU A 894 47.36 21.86 -15.17
CA GLU A 894 48.45 22.44 -14.37
C GLU A 894 48.94 21.45 -13.31
N LYS A 895 48.03 20.80 -12.59
CA LYS A 895 48.40 19.76 -11.60
C LYS A 895 49.13 18.55 -12.20
N LEU A 896 48.99 18.31 -13.50
CA LEU A 896 49.55 17.16 -14.20
C LEU A 896 50.67 17.55 -15.17
N SER A 897 51.13 18.80 -15.16
CA SER A 897 52.13 19.33 -16.11
C SER A 897 53.48 18.62 -16.01
N ASP A 898 53.81 18.11 -14.82
CA ASP A 898 55.09 17.45 -14.53
C ASP A 898 55.14 15.99 -15.04
N LEU A 899 53.99 15.45 -15.50
CA LEU A 899 53.90 14.10 -16.05
C LEU A 899 54.05 14.13 -17.59
N PRO A 900 54.71 13.11 -18.20
CA PRO A 900 54.82 13.03 -19.65
C PRO A 900 53.43 12.88 -20.31
N PRO A 901 53.12 13.61 -21.40
CA PRO A 901 51.83 13.54 -22.06
C PRO A 901 51.67 12.23 -22.86
N TRP A 902 50.45 11.68 -22.87
CA TRP A 902 50.10 10.57 -23.77
C TRP A 902 49.82 11.08 -25.19
N ALA A 903 50.87 11.48 -25.92
CA ALA A 903 50.75 12.18 -27.20
C ALA A 903 50.26 11.30 -28.37
N ASP A 904 50.40 9.97 -28.29
CA ASP A 904 50.02 9.00 -29.33
C ASP A 904 48.73 8.23 -29.00
N HIS A 905 47.81 8.85 -28.24
CA HIS A 905 46.59 8.18 -27.81
C HIS A 905 45.66 7.83 -28.99
N PRO A 906 44.83 6.77 -28.90
CA PRO A 906 44.05 6.25 -30.04
C PRO A 906 43.13 7.26 -30.73
N MET A 907 42.67 8.29 -30.02
CA MET A 907 41.79 9.32 -30.58
C MET A 907 42.48 10.37 -31.46
N VAL A 908 43.83 10.47 -31.47
CA VAL A 908 44.56 11.46 -32.29
C VAL A 908 44.30 11.27 -33.79
N GLN A 909 44.04 10.04 -34.23
CA GLN A 909 43.73 9.74 -35.63
C GLN A 909 42.42 10.39 -36.15
N PHE A 910 41.64 10.99 -35.26
CA PHE A 910 40.37 11.65 -35.58
C PHE A 910 40.39 13.16 -35.28
N ASP A 911 41.55 13.71 -34.89
CA ASP A 911 41.75 15.13 -34.59
C ASP A 911 42.02 15.97 -35.85
#